data_AF-A0A8H5IM06-F1
#
_entry.id   AF-A0A8H5IM06-F1
#
_cell.length_a   1.000
_cell.length_b   1.000
_cell.length_c   1.000
_cell.angle_alpha   90.00
_cell.angle_beta   90.00
_cell.angle_gamma   90.00
#
_symmetry.space_group_name_H-M   'P 1'
#
loop_
_entity.id
_entity.type
_entity.pdbx_description
1 polymer ?
#
loop_
_entity_poly.entity_id
_entity_poly.type
_entity_poly.pdbx_seq_one_letter_code
_entity_poly.pdbx_strand_id
1 'polypeptide(L)'
;METTPRESKQIDLWISEFITFGAATVFIGLRLLSRRLTRIEFWWDDWFAIGCYSVAIAWVVIIPIWIKDAGLGLHINDIHGRGTKAEILMHNSLILYVAELFYATALFCAKGSILSFYWRMFRVTNIKLPIQILACSSLIWIIIRTFMGIFHCIPVQRFWDPSAGGSCAIEDKKFFFGTILVHVMLDIAIIALPILQVRKLQLPIFQRIGIMLMFLFGIVICASAMVIIVASTQFDATSEDLTWNLVTIVVWASVEVNLVTVSTCLPTVRPAILYLFTCTNPTSTIGSGSNSYGPSYGRSQTKNTIRLSTLPNNKDNDESSSTHQLADSDQGGRGSLSDFESHAMDRYRGNLSTVTGRAHDHGSEEFNTGSPFGGIMVKNETTIFTNPHYYTKMVFTPPSWVPNLPIDPPDSISLHEFMTSEAQWPTSDRQIKKPIYLRCVHLGSKRSSRALLDIAVKAAKAVGIPYDRIFILARPDDNSTLPFTTLDDLVTEGATLPELEPLRWVKGQGARQVAFLCYSSGTSGLPKAVIISHRNIIANVLQLTTYESVSRRKDGIETQACLGALPFSHIYGLLVISFASTFRGDEVVALPEFDLEKVLVAVQTYKIAHMFVVPPIIIRIIHNKALCSKYDLSSVRWLYTGAAPLGSEVVEEVKRQYPKWHVGQGYGLTETCTVVCTTSEDDIDIGSSDSLVPATKAMIIDIETGEEVTEYNKPGELLVQTPSLVLGYMNNERATSETFIWRKDGRWIRTGDEVLIRLAPSGNEHLVVVDRLKELIKVNGHQVAPAELEAHLLSHPYVSDCAVIQTPNDKAGEVPKAYIVKSDACGG
;
A
#
# COMPACT_ATOMS: atom_id res chain seq x y z
N MET A 1 8.55 -68.05 -41.04
CA MET A 1 8.99 -67.40 -39.79
C MET A 1 8.23 -66.10 -39.73
N GLU A 2 7.28 -65.97 -38.81
CA GLU A 2 6.37 -64.81 -38.79
C GLU A 2 7.13 -63.57 -38.33
N THR A 3 7.22 -62.57 -39.20
CA THR A 3 7.68 -61.24 -38.83
C THR A 3 6.56 -60.53 -38.08
N THR A 4 6.63 -60.52 -36.75
CA THR A 4 5.91 -59.53 -35.95
C THR A 4 6.19 -58.14 -36.52
N PRO A 5 5.16 -57.30 -36.77
CA PRO A 5 5.39 -55.93 -37.21
C PRO A 5 6.31 -55.22 -36.22
N ARG A 6 7.40 -54.63 -36.72
CA ARG A 6 8.25 -53.77 -35.89
C ARG A 6 7.46 -52.51 -35.52
N GLU A 7 7.69 -52.03 -34.31
CA GLU A 7 6.90 -50.94 -33.72
C GLU A 7 7.22 -49.60 -34.39
N SER A 8 6.28 -49.05 -35.17
CA SER A 8 6.45 -47.71 -35.74
C SER A 8 6.02 -46.62 -34.77
N LYS A 9 6.93 -45.70 -34.47
CA LYS A 9 6.69 -44.52 -33.61
C LYS A 9 6.19 -43.29 -34.39
N GLN A 10 5.79 -43.46 -35.66
CA GLN A 10 5.25 -42.34 -36.46
C GLN A 10 3.96 -41.76 -35.86
N ILE A 11 3.15 -42.60 -35.20
CA ILE A 11 1.91 -42.17 -34.54
C ILE A 11 2.22 -41.19 -33.38
N ASP A 12 3.25 -41.47 -32.57
CA ASP A 12 3.62 -40.62 -31.43
C ASP A 12 4.08 -39.22 -31.87
N LEU A 13 4.81 -39.15 -33.00
CA LEU A 13 5.22 -37.88 -33.61
C LEU A 13 3.98 -37.05 -34.01
N TRP A 14 3.09 -37.60 -34.84
CA TRP A 14 1.88 -36.88 -35.27
C TRP A 14 0.98 -36.46 -34.10
N ILE A 15 0.79 -37.33 -33.09
CA ILE A 15 -0.05 -37.04 -31.92
C ILE A 15 0.57 -35.91 -31.07
N SER A 16 1.86 -36.01 -30.74
CA SER A 16 2.54 -34.99 -29.92
C SER A 16 2.61 -33.64 -30.63
N GLU A 17 2.89 -33.64 -31.93
CA GLU A 17 2.96 -32.46 -32.78
C GLU A 17 1.60 -31.73 -32.85
N PHE A 18 0.55 -32.37 -33.38
CA PHE A 18 -0.74 -31.71 -33.61
C PHE A 18 -1.41 -31.23 -32.32
N ILE A 19 -1.35 -32.02 -31.24
CA ILE A 19 -1.98 -31.64 -29.96
C ILE A 19 -1.27 -30.43 -29.34
N THR A 20 0.07 -30.44 -29.28
CA THR A 20 0.80 -29.37 -28.61
C THR A 20 0.86 -28.09 -29.47
N PHE A 21 0.99 -28.21 -30.79
CA PHE A 21 0.92 -27.05 -31.69
C PHE A 21 -0.48 -26.43 -31.74
N GLY A 22 -1.55 -27.24 -31.69
CA GLY A 22 -2.92 -26.75 -31.56
C GLY A 22 -3.10 -25.90 -30.31
N ALA A 23 -2.55 -26.33 -29.17
CA ALA A 23 -2.53 -25.53 -27.94
C ALA A 23 -1.73 -24.23 -28.10
N ALA A 24 -0.50 -24.28 -28.65
CA ALA A 24 0.32 -23.10 -28.89
C ALA A 24 -0.40 -22.05 -29.78
N THR A 25 -1.05 -22.52 -30.85
CA THR A 25 -1.85 -21.70 -31.79
C THR A 25 -3.01 -21.00 -31.09
N VAL A 26 -3.75 -21.70 -30.21
CA VAL A 26 -4.83 -21.09 -29.42
C VAL A 26 -4.28 -20.05 -28.45
N PHE A 27 -3.19 -20.34 -27.76
CA PHE A 27 -2.64 -19.43 -26.75
C PHE A 27 -2.03 -18.15 -27.33
N ILE A 28 -1.33 -18.21 -28.49
CA ILE A 28 -0.86 -17.00 -29.18
C ILE A 28 -2.04 -16.17 -29.73
N GLY A 29 -3.11 -16.83 -30.22
CA GLY A 29 -4.36 -16.17 -30.59
C GLY A 29 -5.02 -15.43 -29.43
N LEU A 30 -5.11 -16.06 -28.26
CA LEU A 30 -5.61 -15.44 -27.01
C LEU A 30 -4.74 -14.26 -26.58
N ARG A 31 -3.41 -14.34 -26.74
CA ARG A 31 -2.49 -13.23 -26.43
C ARG A 31 -2.72 -12.02 -27.35
N LEU A 32 -2.82 -12.23 -28.66
CA LEU A 32 -3.09 -11.15 -29.63
C LEU A 32 -4.48 -10.54 -29.43
N LEU A 33 -5.51 -11.36 -29.18
CA LEU A 33 -6.86 -10.89 -28.83
C LEU A 33 -6.85 -10.06 -27.54
N SER A 34 -6.12 -10.49 -26.51
CA SER A 34 -5.97 -9.76 -25.25
C SER A 34 -5.41 -8.35 -25.46
N ARG A 35 -4.34 -8.21 -26.27
CA ARG A 35 -3.78 -6.90 -26.67
C ARG A 35 -4.81 -6.02 -27.38
N ARG A 36 -5.50 -6.57 -28.38
CA ARG A 36 -6.54 -5.85 -29.15
C ARG A 36 -7.69 -5.36 -28.27
N LEU A 37 -8.15 -6.16 -27.31
CA LEU A 37 -9.22 -5.79 -26.38
C LEU A 37 -8.76 -4.73 -25.36
N THR A 38 -7.55 -4.88 -24.82
CA THR A 38 -6.97 -3.96 -23.82
C THR A 38 -6.38 -2.68 -24.39
N ARG A 39 -6.26 -2.54 -25.72
CA ARG A 39 -5.61 -1.42 -26.44
C ARG A 39 -4.16 -1.16 -26.01
N ILE A 40 -3.44 -2.20 -25.58
CA ILE A 40 -2.02 -2.12 -25.24
C ILE A 40 -1.19 -2.37 -26.50
N GLU A 41 -0.29 -1.46 -26.83
CA GLU A 41 0.67 -1.61 -27.93
C GLU A 41 1.60 -2.83 -27.73
N PHE A 42 2.04 -3.45 -28.83
CA PHE A 42 2.98 -4.56 -28.77
C PHE A 42 4.35 -4.10 -28.27
N TRP A 43 4.89 -4.82 -27.28
CA TRP A 43 6.21 -4.55 -26.71
C TRP A 43 7.16 -5.74 -26.96
N TRP A 44 8.40 -5.66 -26.49
CA TRP A 44 9.41 -6.70 -26.73
C TRP A 44 8.95 -8.11 -26.36
N ASP A 45 8.17 -8.29 -25.29
CA ASP A 45 7.65 -9.61 -24.91
C ASP A 45 6.60 -10.16 -25.89
N ASP A 46 5.87 -9.30 -26.59
CA ASP A 46 4.95 -9.70 -27.67
C ASP A 46 5.73 -10.11 -28.92
N TRP A 47 6.72 -9.32 -29.33
CA TRP A 47 7.56 -9.64 -30.49
C TRP A 47 8.37 -10.94 -30.29
N PHE A 48 8.91 -11.16 -29.09
CA PHE A 48 9.58 -12.40 -28.75
C PHE A 48 8.63 -13.62 -28.69
N ALA A 49 7.38 -13.45 -28.25
CA ALA A 49 6.38 -14.52 -28.29
C ALA A 49 5.96 -14.87 -29.73
N ILE A 50 5.79 -13.86 -30.59
CA ILE A 50 5.53 -14.04 -32.03
C ILE A 50 6.73 -14.73 -32.71
N GLY A 51 7.97 -14.34 -32.38
CA GLY A 51 9.18 -15.00 -32.88
C GLY A 51 9.26 -16.47 -32.49
N CYS A 52 8.96 -16.80 -31.22
CA CYS A 52 8.90 -18.18 -30.74
C CYS A 52 7.86 -19.01 -31.52
N TYR A 53 6.65 -18.48 -31.69
CA TYR A 53 5.58 -19.15 -32.46
C TYR A 53 5.91 -19.29 -33.96
N SER A 54 6.58 -18.31 -34.57
CA SER A 54 7.07 -18.42 -35.96
C SER A 54 8.07 -19.57 -36.14
N VAL A 55 8.90 -19.84 -35.12
CA VAL A 55 9.80 -21.01 -35.11
C VAL A 55 9.03 -22.31 -34.84
N ALA A 56 7.99 -22.29 -34.01
CA ALA A 56 7.10 -23.44 -33.82
C ALA A 56 6.36 -23.81 -35.13
N ILE A 57 5.98 -22.84 -35.96
CA ILE A 57 5.46 -23.09 -37.32
C ILE A 57 6.52 -23.78 -38.19
N ALA A 58 7.78 -23.31 -38.18
CA ALA A 58 8.86 -23.96 -38.91
C ALA A 58 9.07 -25.41 -38.45
N TRP A 59 9.00 -25.67 -37.14
CA TRP A 59 9.03 -27.01 -36.56
C TRP A 59 7.96 -27.93 -37.15
N VAL A 60 6.72 -27.46 -37.21
CA VAL A 60 5.54 -28.19 -37.71
C VAL A 60 5.50 -28.32 -39.24
N VAL A 61 6.42 -27.68 -39.95
CA VAL A 61 6.70 -27.97 -41.37
C VAL A 61 7.81 -29.02 -41.50
N ILE A 62 8.80 -29.02 -40.60
CA ILE A 62 9.94 -29.93 -40.63
C ILE A 62 9.54 -31.37 -40.27
N ILE A 63 8.78 -31.61 -39.20
CA ILE A 63 8.46 -32.98 -38.75
C ILE A 63 7.67 -33.79 -39.80
N PRO A 64 6.63 -33.24 -40.48
CA PRO A 64 5.92 -33.95 -41.53
C PRO A 64 6.81 -34.32 -42.73
N ILE A 65 7.74 -33.42 -43.10
CA ILE A 65 8.74 -33.67 -44.15
C ILE A 65 9.72 -34.76 -43.69
N TRP A 66 10.17 -34.73 -42.43
CA TRP A 66 11.09 -35.72 -41.87
C TRP A 66 10.48 -37.13 -41.85
N ILE A 67 9.21 -37.26 -41.49
CA ILE A 67 8.44 -38.52 -41.55
C ILE A 67 8.29 -38.97 -43.01
N LYS A 68 7.77 -38.08 -43.87
CA LYS A 68 7.35 -38.42 -45.23
C LYS A 68 8.53 -38.71 -46.16
N ASP A 69 9.62 -37.97 -46.06
CA ASP A 69 10.72 -38.01 -47.03
C ASP A 69 11.94 -38.73 -46.43
N ALA A 70 12.38 -38.40 -45.20
CA ALA A 70 13.53 -39.05 -44.54
C ALA A 70 13.21 -40.33 -43.74
N GLY A 71 11.95 -40.58 -43.38
CA GLY A 71 11.49 -41.86 -42.80
C GLY A 71 11.60 -41.96 -41.27
N LEU A 72 11.66 -40.82 -40.57
CA LEU A 72 11.62 -40.75 -39.10
C LEU A 72 10.44 -41.57 -38.53
N GLY A 73 10.68 -42.34 -37.47
CA GLY A 73 9.65 -43.19 -36.85
C GLY A 73 9.55 -44.62 -37.40
N LEU A 74 10.39 -44.96 -38.38
CA LEU A 74 10.56 -46.33 -38.89
C LEU A 74 11.98 -46.82 -38.61
N HIS A 75 12.13 -48.14 -38.48
CA HIS A 75 13.45 -48.76 -38.49
C HIS A 75 14.09 -48.61 -39.87
N ILE A 76 15.39 -48.35 -39.95
CA ILE A 76 16.10 -48.08 -41.21
C ILE A 76 15.93 -49.18 -42.27
N ASN A 77 15.74 -50.42 -41.83
CA ASN A 77 15.57 -51.59 -42.71
C ASN A 77 14.18 -51.65 -43.35
N ASP A 78 13.20 -50.97 -42.77
CA ASP A 78 11.79 -51.00 -43.15
C ASP A 78 11.44 -49.81 -44.07
N ILE A 79 12.39 -48.88 -44.27
CA ILE A 79 12.28 -47.73 -45.19
C ILE A 79 12.60 -48.21 -46.61
N HIS A 80 11.57 -48.55 -47.38
CA HIS A 80 11.72 -49.02 -48.76
C HIS A 80 11.60 -47.89 -49.79
N GLY A 81 12.43 -47.95 -50.85
CA GLY A 81 12.31 -47.07 -52.02
C GLY A 81 12.90 -45.66 -51.90
N ARG A 82 13.73 -45.37 -50.89
CA ARG A 82 14.27 -44.01 -50.60
C ARG A 82 15.80 -43.88 -50.71
N GLY A 83 16.43 -44.66 -51.60
CA GLY A 83 17.89 -44.72 -51.75
C GLY A 83 18.56 -45.76 -50.86
N THR A 84 19.88 -45.66 -50.71
CA THR A 84 20.70 -46.52 -49.87
C THR A 84 20.63 -46.10 -48.40
N LYS A 85 21.01 -47.01 -47.47
CA LYS A 85 21.10 -46.70 -46.03
C LYS A 85 21.97 -45.47 -45.73
N ALA A 86 23.05 -45.26 -46.48
CA ALA A 86 23.95 -44.12 -46.30
C ALA A 86 23.29 -42.78 -46.69
N GLU A 87 22.53 -42.76 -47.80
CA GLU A 87 21.79 -41.57 -48.24
C GLU A 87 20.63 -41.24 -47.27
N ILE A 88 19.93 -42.27 -46.77
CA ILE A 88 18.88 -42.11 -45.74
C ILE A 88 19.46 -41.52 -44.45
N LEU A 89 20.60 -42.05 -43.97
CA LEU A 89 21.28 -41.53 -42.78
C LEU A 89 21.76 -40.08 -42.99
N MET A 90 22.40 -39.78 -44.14
CA MET A 90 22.84 -38.43 -44.49
C MET A 90 21.67 -37.43 -44.50
N HIS A 91 20.53 -37.81 -45.09
CA HIS A 91 19.35 -36.95 -45.13
C HIS A 91 18.75 -36.72 -43.73
N ASN A 92 18.72 -37.74 -42.88
CA ASN A 92 18.28 -37.62 -41.48
C ASN A 92 19.20 -36.73 -40.64
N SER A 93 20.53 -36.88 -40.77
CA SER A 93 21.50 -36.04 -40.05
C SER A 93 21.45 -34.57 -40.52
N LEU A 94 21.19 -34.31 -41.80
CA LEU A 94 20.99 -32.96 -42.32
C LEU A 94 19.71 -32.31 -41.74
N ILE A 95 18.60 -33.05 -41.65
CA ILE A 95 17.37 -32.52 -41.04
C ILE A 95 17.55 -32.32 -39.53
N LEU A 96 18.26 -33.22 -38.83
CA LEU A 96 18.59 -33.08 -37.42
C LEU A 96 19.41 -31.80 -37.15
N TYR A 97 20.44 -31.52 -37.97
CA TYR A 97 21.23 -30.30 -37.90
C TYR A 97 20.36 -29.03 -38.02
N VAL A 98 19.48 -28.99 -39.03
CA VAL A 98 18.57 -27.85 -39.26
C VAL A 98 17.56 -27.71 -38.12
N ALA A 99 16.99 -28.81 -37.65
CA ALA A 99 16.07 -28.81 -36.52
C ALA A 99 16.74 -28.27 -35.25
N GLU A 100 17.97 -28.65 -34.94
CA GLU A 100 18.63 -28.21 -33.70
C GLU A 100 18.79 -26.68 -33.61
N LEU A 101 19.07 -26.01 -34.74
CA LEU A 101 19.18 -24.56 -34.82
C LEU A 101 17.81 -23.87 -34.60
N PHE A 102 16.73 -24.41 -35.14
CA PHE A 102 15.37 -23.93 -34.84
C PHE A 102 15.02 -24.17 -33.37
N TYR A 103 15.36 -25.31 -32.79
CA TYR A 103 15.12 -25.62 -31.38
C TYR A 103 15.78 -24.59 -30.45
N ALA A 104 17.06 -24.29 -30.70
CA ALA A 104 17.80 -23.27 -29.97
C ALA A 104 17.14 -21.88 -30.06
N THR A 105 16.67 -21.52 -31.26
CA THR A 105 16.02 -20.23 -31.52
C THR A 105 14.67 -20.11 -30.80
N ALA A 106 13.83 -21.15 -30.82
CA ALA A 106 12.54 -21.16 -30.11
C ALA A 106 12.71 -20.93 -28.60
N LEU A 107 13.63 -21.67 -27.96
CA LEU A 107 13.91 -21.55 -26.53
C LEU A 107 14.46 -20.17 -26.17
N PHE A 108 15.33 -19.59 -27.00
CA PHE A 108 15.84 -18.23 -26.81
C PHE A 108 14.72 -17.18 -26.90
N CYS A 109 13.88 -17.24 -27.95
CA CYS A 109 12.77 -16.31 -28.12
C CYS A 109 11.80 -16.37 -26.93
N ALA A 110 11.48 -17.55 -26.40
CA ALA A 110 10.60 -17.65 -25.24
C ALA A 110 11.23 -17.09 -23.95
N LYS A 111 12.50 -17.39 -23.67
CA LYS A 111 13.25 -16.81 -22.55
C LYS A 111 13.28 -15.28 -22.66
N GLY A 112 13.53 -14.75 -23.86
CA GLY A 112 13.43 -13.32 -24.18
C GLY A 112 12.05 -12.73 -23.93
N SER A 113 10.97 -13.44 -24.27
CA SER A 113 9.58 -13.01 -24.00
C SER A 113 9.30 -12.94 -22.50
N ILE A 114 9.62 -13.99 -21.75
CA ILE A 114 9.35 -14.07 -20.31
C ILE A 114 10.16 -13.03 -19.54
N LEU A 115 11.46 -12.87 -19.85
CA LEU A 115 12.31 -11.85 -19.22
C LEU A 115 11.87 -10.42 -19.57
N SER A 116 11.46 -10.16 -20.82
CA SER A 116 10.86 -8.88 -21.22
C SER A 116 9.54 -8.61 -20.49
N PHE A 117 8.71 -9.65 -20.31
CA PHE A 117 7.47 -9.53 -19.56
C PHE A 117 7.73 -9.18 -18.09
N TYR A 118 8.68 -9.87 -17.43
CA TYR A 118 9.11 -9.55 -16.07
C TYR A 118 9.69 -8.13 -15.95
N TRP A 119 10.49 -7.68 -16.92
CA TRP A 119 11.02 -6.31 -16.94
C TRP A 119 9.91 -5.26 -16.99
N ARG A 120 8.88 -5.46 -17.83
CA ARG A 120 7.74 -4.53 -17.91
C ARG A 120 6.83 -4.61 -16.67
N MET A 121 6.71 -5.79 -16.05
CA MET A 121 5.86 -6.01 -14.88
C MET A 121 6.48 -5.47 -13.58
N PHE A 122 7.77 -5.72 -13.33
CA PHE A 122 8.45 -5.33 -12.11
C PHE A 122 9.24 -4.02 -12.30
N ARG A 123 8.56 -2.88 -12.16
CA ARG A 123 9.20 -1.55 -12.29
C ARG A 123 10.20 -1.20 -11.16
N VAL A 124 10.22 -1.94 -10.06
CA VAL A 124 11.09 -1.72 -8.89
C VAL A 124 12.55 -2.06 -9.21
N THR A 125 13.49 -1.22 -8.76
CA THR A 125 14.90 -1.21 -9.18
C THR A 125 15.65 -2.53 -8.93
N ASN A 126 15.45 -3.16 -7.77
CA ASN A 126 16.34 -4.23 -7.29
C ASN A 126 16.24 -5.56 -8.06
N ILE A 127 15.15 -5.81 -8.80
CA ILE A 127 14.96 -7.05 -9.57
C ILE A 127 15.38 -6.89 -11.05
N LYS A 128 15.57 -5.66 -11.53
CA LYS A 128 16.03 -5.37 -12.89
C LYS A 128 17.42 -5.96 -13.18
N LEU A 129 18.34 -5.89 -12.22
CA LEU A 129 19.69 -6.43 -12.36
C LEU A 129 19.70 -7.97 -12.56
N PRO A 130 19.03 -8.80 -11.73
CA PRO A 130 18.82 -10.22 -12.02
C PRO A 130 18.19 -10.51 -13.39
N ILE A 131 17.19 -9.72 -13.82
CA ILE A 131 16.56 -9.88 -15.14
C ILE A 131 17.56 -9.58 -16.27
N GLN A 132 18.37 -8.52 -16.14
CA GLN A 132 19.46 -8.20 -17.08
C GLN A 132 20.53 -9.28 -17.12
N ILE A 133 20.96 -9.80 -15.97
CA ILE A 133 21.96 -10.88 -15.90
C ILE A 133 21.46 -12.12 -16.64
N LEU A 134 20.19 -12.52 -16.45
CA LEU A 134 19.60 -13.68 -17.15
C LEU A 134 19.31 -13.41 -18.63
N ALA A 135 18.98 -12.17 -19.03
CA ALA A 135 18.82 -11.80 -20.43
C ALA A 135 20.16 -11.80 -21.17
N CYS A 136 21.20 -11.21 -20.56
CA CYS A 136 22.56 -11.22 -21.10
C CYS A 136 23.16 -12.63 -21.13
N SER A 137 22.98 -13.45 -20.09
CA SER A 137 23.47 -14.83 -20.10
C SER A 137 22.72 -15.68 -21.14
N SER A 138 21.40 -15.52 -21.30
CA SER A 138 20.65 -16.20 -22.34
C SER A 138 21.04 -15.75 -23.76
N LEU A 139 21.43 -14.48 -23.95
CA LEU A 139 21.92 -13.94 -25.23
C LEU A 139 23.34 -14.46 -25.55
N ILE A 140 24.25 -14.40 -24.58
CA ILE A 140 25.60 -14.97 -24.72
C ILE A 140 25.51 -16.47 -24.99
N TRP A 141 24.59 -17.17 -24.31
CA TRP A 141 24.40 -18.61 -24.48
C TRP A 141 23.85 -19.01 -25.85
N ILE A 142 22.85 -18.29 -26.41
CA ILE A 142 22.38 -18.60 -27.77
C ILE A 142 23.48 -18.32 -28.81
N ILE A 143 24.31 -17.28 -28.62
CA ILE A 143 25.46 -17.01 -29.51
C ILE A 143 26.48 -18.15 -29.45
N ILE A 144 26.89 -18.56 -28.24
CA ILE A 144 27.84 -19.68 -28.06
C ILE A 144 27.28 -20.99 -28.63
N ARG A 145 26.02 -21.35 -28.30
CA ARG A 145 25.40 -22.58 -28.82
C ARG A 145 25.27 -22.54 -30.34
N THR A 146 24.82 -21.43 -30.92
CA THR A 146 24.66 -21.31 -32.38
C THR A 146 26.00 -21.42 -33.08
N PHE A 147 27.07 -20.81 -32.53
CA PHE A 147 28.42 -20.97 -33.06
C PHE A 147 28.91 -22.43 -32.97
N MET A 148 28.77 -23.08 -31.81
CA MET A 148 29.19 -24.47 -31.61
C MET A 148 28.39 -25.47 -32.45
N GLY A 149 27.10 -25.24 -32.65
CA GLY A 149 26.25 -26.06 -33.53
C GLY A 149 26.58 -25.86 -35.01
N ILE A 150 26.77 -24.61 -35.46
CA ILE A 150 27.14 -24.33 -36.85
C ILE A 150 28.52 -24.94 -37.19
N PHE A 151 29.51 -24.79 -36.31
CA PHE A 151 30.89 -25.25 -36.51
C PHE A 151 31.22 -26.56 -35.78
N HIS A 152 30.22 -27.41 -35.53
CA HIS A 152 30.38 -28.69 -34.84
C HIS A 152 31.40 -29.61 -35.53
N CYS A 153 31.41 -29.59 -36.87
CA CYS A 153 32.41 -30.25 -37.71
C CYS A 153 33.05 -29.27 -38.70
N ILE A 154 34.30 -29.56 -39.09
CA ILE A 154 35.09 -28.77 -40.03
C ILE A 154 35.59 -29.72 -41.14
N PRO A 155 35.11 -29.60 -42.40
CA PRO A 155 34.05 -28.68 -42.86
C PRO A 155 32.67 -29.06 -42.31
N VAL A 156 31.74 -28.10 -42.28
CA VAL A 156 30.38 -28.28 -41.70
C VAL A 156 29.63 -29.46 -42.33
N GLN A 157 29.78 -29.68 -43.63
CA GLN A 157 29.21 -30.82 -44.37
C GLN A 157 29.53 -32.18 -43.72
N ARG A 158 30.67 -32.31 -43.02
CA ARG A 158 31.09 -33.55 -42.37
C ARG A 158 30.14 -34.01 -41.24
N PHE A 159 29.23 -33.16 -40.77
CA PHE A 159 28.20 -33.52 -39.80
C PHE A 159 27.18 -34.52 -40.40
N TRP A 160 26.72 -34.29 -41.62
CA TRP A 160 25.73 -35.16 -42.29
C TRP A 160 26.33 -36.11 -43.33
N ASP A 161 27.46 -35.75 -43.95
CA ASP A 161 28.15 -36.55 -44.96
C ASP A 161 29.50 -37.06 -44.41
N PRO A 162 29.60 -38.34 -44.01
CA PRO A 162 30.85 -38.92 -43.51
C PRO A 162 31.99 -38.96 -44.54
N SER A 163 31.70 -38.83 -45.83
CA SER A 163 32.68 -38.92 -46.93
C SER A 163 33.41 -37.60 -47.21
N ALA A 164 32.87 -36.46 -46.75
CA ALA A 164 33.39 -35.11 -47.00
C ALA A 164 34.79 -34.81 -46.41
N GLY A 165 35.37 -35.74 -45.65
CA GLY A 165 36.65 -35.56 -44.96
C GLY A 165 36.57 -34.58 -43.78
N GLY A 166 37.72 -34.31 -43.15
CA GLY A 166 37.81 -33.47 -41.96
C GLY A 166 37.35 -34.19 -40.67
N SER A 167 37.02 -33.41 -39.64
CA SER A 167 36.69 -33.94 -38.30
C SER A 167 35.59 -33.13 -37.61
N CYS A 168 34.92 -33.78 -36.64
CA CYS A 168 34.02 -33.13 -35.69
C CYS A 168 34.80 -32.81 -34.41
N ALA A 169 34.75 -31.56 -33.98
CA ALA A 169 35.56 -31.07 -32.85
C ALA A 169 34.88 -31.26 -31.49
N ILE A 170 33.60 -31.64 -31.50
CA ILE A 170 32.74 -31.82 -30.34
C ILE A 170 32.17 -33.25 -30.41
N GLU A 171 31.96 -33.87 -29.26
CA GLU A 171 31.32 -35.18 -29.12
C GLU A 171 29.82 -35.00 -28.91
N ASP A 172 28.99 -35.56 -29.80
CA ASP A 172 27.54 -35.34 -29.85
C ASP A 172 26.86 -35.48 -28.49
N LYS A 173 27.14 -36.57 -27.76
CA LYS A 173 26.52 -36.86 -26.46
C LYS A 173 26.84 -35.79 -25.42
N LYS A 174 28.07 -35.26 -25.43
CA LYS A 174 28.50 -34.16 -24.56
C LYS A 174 27.91 -32.82 -25.02
N PHE A 175 27.75 -32.61 -26.32
CA PHE A 175 27.13 -31.42 -26.88
C PHE A 175 25.63 -31.33 -26.51
N PHE A 176 24.85 -32.38 -26.77
CA PHE A 176 23.43 -32.42 -26.41
C PHE A 176 23.22 -32.34 -24.90
N PHE A 177 23.95 -33.14 -24.10
CA PHE A 177 23.85 -33.08 -22.64
C PHE A 177 24.19 -31.67 -22.10
N GLY A 178 25.32 -31.10 -22.52
CA GLY A 178 25.76 -29.77 -22.08
C GLY A 178 24.84 -28.65 -22.53
N THR A 179 24.29 -28.72 -23.74
CA THR A 179 23.38 -27.70 -24.26
C THR A 179 22.04 -27.67 -23.50
N ILE A 180 21.42 -28.84 -23.30
CA ILE A 180 20.13 -28.93 -22.61
C ILE A 180 20.29 -28.60 -21.11
N LEU A 181 21.37 -29.05 -20.45
CA LEU A 181 21.64 -28.78 -19.04
C LEU A 181 21.67 -27.27 -18.73
N VAL A 182 22.35 -26.47 -19.56
CA VAL A 182 22.40 -25.01 -19.35
C VAL A 182 21.05 -24.34 -19.64
N HIS A 183 20.28 -24.82 -20.61
CA HIS A 183 18.91 -24.32 -20.83
C HIS A 183 18.03 -24.57 -19.59
N VAL A 184 18.05 -25.77 -19.03
CA VAL A 184 17.33 -26.12 -17.80
C VAL A 184 17.73 -25.21 -16.64
N MET A 185 19.03 -24.96 -16.44
CA MET A 185 19.50 -24.10 -15.35
C MET A 185 19.03 -22.64 -15.54
N LEU A 186 18.98 -22.14 -16.78
CA LEU A 186 18.40 -20.84 -17.09
C LEU A 186 16.88 -20.81 -16.84
N ASP A 187 16.14 -21.85 -17.23
CA ASP A 187 14.68 -21.92 -17.01
C ASP A 187 14.33 -22.01 -15.52
N ILE A 188 15.05 -22.81 -14.74
CA ILE A 188 14.91 -22.87 -13.27
C ILE A 188 15.17 -21.48 -12.66
N ALA A 189 16.22 -20.77 -13.09
CA ALA A 189 16.52 -19.42 -12.61
C ALA A 189 15.42 -18.39 -12.98
N ILE A 190 14.91 -18.44 -14.22
CA ILE A 190 13.81 -17.59 -14.71
C ILE A 190 12.50 -17.88 -13.96
N ILE A 191 12.22 -19.15 -13.63
CA ILE A 191 11.05 -19.56 -12.82
C ILE A 191 11.20 -19.10 -11.36
N ALA A 192 12.40 -19.23 -10.77
CA ALA A 192 12.64 -18.88 -9.36
C ALA A 192 12.65 -17.36 -9.09
N LEU A 193 13.11 -16.56 -10.05
CA LEU A 193 13.26 -15.09 -9.93
C LEU A 193 12.02 -14.37 -9.35
N PRO A 194 10.80 -14.56 -9.88
CA PRO A 194 9.60 -13.95 -9.29
C PRO A 194 9.15 -14.56 -7.95
N ILE A 195 9.47 -15.84 -7.64
CA ILE A 195 9.02 -16.51 -6.40
C ILE A 195 9.52 -15.76 -5.16
N LEU A 196 10.81 -15.40 -5.16
CA LEU A 196 11.47 -14.70 -4.06
C LEU A 196 10.86 -13.32 -3.76
N GLN A 197 10.27 -12.67 -4.77
CA GLN A 197 9.62 -11.37 -4.64
C GLN A 197 8.12 -11.53 -4.33
N VAL A 198 7.42 -12.50 -4.92
CA VAL A 198 6.01 -12.80 -4.61
C VAL A 198 5.83 -13.25 -3.16
N ARG A 199 6.80 -13.96 -2.57
CA ARG A 199 6.78 -14.32 -1.13
C ARG A 199 6.73 -13.09 -0.20
N LYS A 200 7.17 -11.92 -0.67
CA LYS A 200 7.12 -10.64 0.08
C LYS A 200 5.82 -9.86 -0.13
N LEU A 201 4.92 -10.31 -1.02
CA LEU A 201 3.70 -9.60 -1.39
C LEU A 201 2.44 -10.28 -0.79
N GLN A 202 1.59 -9.49 -0.15
CA GLN A 202 0.29 -9.94 0.37
C GLN A 202 -0.78 -10.00 -0.75
N LEU A 203 -0.50 -10.77 -1.81
CA LEU A 203 -1.42 -10.91 -2.95
C LEU A 203 -2.71 -11.67 -2.56
N PRO A 204 -3.90 -11.26 -3.06
CA PRO A 204 -5.15 -11.98 -2.88
C PRO A 204 -5.13 -13.37 -3.54
N ILE A 205 -5.93 -14.28 -2.99
CA ILE A 205 -5.89 -15.73 -3.28
C ILE A 205 -5.93 -16.04 -4.80
N PHE A 206 -6.81 -15.40 -5.58
CA PHE A 206 -6.89 -15.66 -7.02
C PHE A 206 -5.64 -15.24 -7.82
N GLN A 207 -4.90 -14.23 -7.36
CA GLN A 207 -3.60 -13.88 -7.96
C GLN A 207 -2.51 -14.88 -7.54
N ARG A 208 -2.52 -15.36 -6.29
CA ARG A 208 -1.65 -16.46 -5.85
C ARG A 208 -1.89 -17.74 -6.65
N ILE A 209 -3.16 -18.10 -6.91
CA ILE A 209 -3.53 -19.25 -7.76
C ILE A 209 -3.00 -19.05 -9.19
N GLY A 210 -3.24 -17.90 -9.82
CA GLY A 210 -2.72 -17.65 -11.18
C GLY A 210 -1.20 -17.73 -11.28
N ILE A 211 -0.48 -17.23 -10.27
CA ILE A 211 0.98 -17.31 -10.19
C ILE A 211 1.44 -18.76 -9.92
N MET A 212 0.79 -19.51 -9.03
CA MET A 212 1.11 -20.91 -8.79
C MET A 212 0.81 -21.80 -10.00
N LEU A 213 -0.23 -21.53 -10.78
CA LEU A 213 -0.49 -22.22 -12.04
C LEU A 213 0.59 -21.94 -13.08
N MET A 214 1.10 -20.71 -13.16
CA MET A 214 2.23 -20.37 -14.04
C MET A 214 3.51 -21.12 -13.63
N PHE A 215 3.79 -21.26 -12.33
CA PHE A 215 4.93 -22.04 -11.84
C PHE A 215 4.75 -23.56 -12.01
N LEU A 216 3.54 -24.09 -11.78
CA LEU A 216 3.21 -25.49 -12.03
C LEU A 216 3.42 -25.85 -13.51
N PHE A 217 3.05 -24.94 -14.42
CA PHE A 217 3.32 -25.10 -15.85
C PHE A 217 4.81 -25.00 -16.20
N GLY A 218 5.57 -24.12 -15.53
CA GLY A 218 7.02 -24.08 -15.63
C GLY A 218 7.71 -25.38 -15.19
N ILE A 219 7.20 -26.04 -14.14
CA ILE A 219 7.69 -27.35 -13.70
C ILE A 219 7.44 -28.42 -14.77
N VAL A 220 6.32 -28.38 -15.50
CA VAL A 220 6.06 -29.31 -16.62
C VAL A 220 7.06 -29.11 -17.78
N ILE A 221 7.47 -27.87 -18.06
CA ILE A 221 8.51 -27.57 -19.06
C ILE A 221 9.88 -28.08 -18.61
N CYS A 222 10.26 -27.86 -17.34
CA CYS A 222 11.49 -28.46 -16.81
C CYS A 222 11.42 -30.00 -16.85
N ALA A 223 10.24 -30.61 -16.67
CA ALA A 223 10.07 -32.05 -16.77
C ALA A 223 10.19 -32.58 -18.20
N SER A 224 9.68 -31.89 -19.23
CA SER A 224 9.94 -32.27 -20.63
C SER A 224 11.44 -32.22 -20.93
N ALA A 225 12.13 -31.15 -20.49
CA ALA A 225 13.57 -31.01 -20.68
C ALA A 225 14.37 -32.13 -20.00
N MET A 226 13.95 -32.58 -18.81
CA MET A 226 14.54 -33.77 -18.16
C MET A 226 14.39 -35.04 -18.99
N VAL A 227 13.24 -35.26 -19.65
CA VAL A 227 13.06 -36.42 -20.54
C VAL A 227 13.97 -36.32 -21.76
N ILE A 228 14.17 -35.12 -22.33
CA ILE A 228 15.15 -34.93 -23.42
C ILE A 228 16.58 -35.18 -22.93
N ILE A 229 16.97 -34.75 -21.71
CA ILE A 229 18.28 -35.10 -21.14
C ILE A 229 18.44 -36.62 -21.03
N VAL A 230 17.47 -37.33 -20.45
CA VAL A 230 17.53 -38.80 -20.30
C VAL A 230 17.57 -39.52 -21.65
N ALA A 231 16.83 -39.04 -22.65
CA ALA A 231 16.91 -39.56 -24.02
C ALA A 231 18.28 -39.26 -24.67
N SER A 232 18.87 -38.08 -24.42
CA SER A 232 20.17 -37.68 -24.97
C SER A 232 21.36 -38.48 -24.42
N THR A 233 21.29 -38.99 -23.18
CA THR A 233 22.34 -39.87 -22.64
C THR A 233 22.27 -41.30 -23.18
N GLN A 234 21.08 -41.72 -23.63
CA GLN A 234 20.86 -43.00 -24.32
C GLN A 234 21.05 -42.90 -25.85
N PHE A 235 21.10 -41.68 -26.40
CA PHE A 235 21.29 -41.44 -27.82
C PHE A 235 22.66 -41.90 -28.31
N ASP A 236 22.71 -42.38 -29.55
CA ASP A 236 23.96 -42.63 -30.26
C ASP A 236 23.83 -42.26 -31.74
N ALA A 237 24.54 -41.20 -32.14
CA ALA A 237 24.60 -40.73 -33.52
C ALA A 237 25.26 -41.74 -34.47
N THR A 238 25.99 -42.74 -33.94
CA THR A 238 26.60 -43.82 -34.71
C THR A 238 25.75 -45.09 -34.77
N SER A 239 24.57 -45.11 -34.14
CA SER A 239 23.67 -46.28 -34.19
C SER A 239 23.14 -46.53 -35.60
N GLU A 240 23.08 -47.80 -36.01
CA GLU A 240 22.58 -48.18 -37.34
C GLU A 240 21.12 -47.76 -37.58
N ASP A 241 20.34 -47.53 -36.52
CA ASP A 241 18.89 -47.30 -36.56
C ASP A 241 18.49 -45.89 -36.04
N LEU A 242 19.27 -44.88 -36.47
CA LEU A 242 19.09 -43.47 -36.12
C LEU A 242 17.64 -42.98 -36.32
N THR A 243 16.95 -43.43 -37.38
CA THR A 243 15.57 -43.04 -37.73
C THR A 243 14.52 -43.45 -36.70
N TRP A 244 14.79 -44.47 -35.89
CA TRP A 244 13.90 -44.94 -34.82
C TRP A 244 14.36 -44.48 -33.43
N ASN A 245 15.67 -44.46 -33.19
CA ASN A 245 16.26 -44.05 -31.90
C ASN A 245 16.04 -42.56 -31.62
N LEU A 246 16.10 -41.70 -32.64
CA LEU A 246 15.96 -40.25 -32.53
C LEU A 246 14.53 -39.79 -32.18
N VAL A 247 13.52 -40.65 -32.38
CA VAL A 247 12.10 -40.27 -32.26
C VAL A 247 11.74 -39.74 -30.88
N THR A 248 12.24 -40.36 -29.80
CA THR A 248 11.95 -39.92 -28.43
C THR A 248 12.42 -38.48 -28.19
N ILE A 249 13.58 -38.11 -28.74
CA ILE A 249 14.13 -36.74 -28.64
C ILE A 249 13.25 -35.78 -29.43
N VAL A 250 12.87 -36.13 -30.67
CA VAL A 250 12.05 -35.27 -31.54
C VAL A 250 10.64 -35.06 -30.98
N VAL A 251 10.00 -36.10 -30.45
CA VAL A 251 8.69 -36.01 -29.77
C VAL A 251 8.78 -35.02 -28.61
N TRP A 252 9.73 -35.21 -27.67
CA TRP A 252 9.81 -34.36 -26.48
C TRP A 252 10.31 -32.94 -26.78
N ALA A 253 11.17 -32.75 -27.79
CA ALA A 253 11.54 -31.42 -28.29
C ALA A 253 10.35 -30.68 -28.90
N SER A 254 9.48 -31.38 -29.66
CA SER A 254 8.25 -30.81 -30.21
C SER A 254 7.27 -30.38 -29.10
N VAL A 255 7.11 -31.24 -28.08
CA VAL A 255 6.32 -30.95 -26.88
C VAL A 255 6.89 -29.73 -26.15
N GLU A 256 8.21 -29.66 -25.94
CA GLU A 256 8.85 -28.54 -25.24
C GLU A 256 8.68 -27.22 -25.98
N VAL A 257 9.00 -27.13 -27.29
CA VAL A 257 8.84 -25.91 -28.09
C VAL A 257 7.41 -25.36 -28.01
N ASN A 258 6.41 -26.23 -28.08
CA ASN A 258 5.00 -25.83 -28.04
C ASN A 258 4.53 -25.46 -26.61
N LEU A 259 4.92 -26.21 -25.57
CA LEU A 259 4.63 -25.84 -24.17
C LEU A 259 5.32 -24.52 -23.80
N VAL A 260 6.57 -24.34 -24.18
CA VAL A 260 7.34 -23.12 -24.01
C VAL A 260 6.64 -21.95 -24.71
N THR A 261 6.12 -22.14 -25.94
CA THR A 261 5.30 -21.14 -26.65
C THR A 261 4.03 -20.78 -25.85
N VAL A 262 3.28 -21.76 -25.34
CA VAL A 262 2.12 -21.54 -24.45
C VAL A 262 2.51 -20.75 -23.20
N SER A 263 3.66 -21.05 -22.58
CA SER A 263 4.13 -20.37 -21.37
C SER A 263 4.33 -18.86 -21.57
N THR A 264 4.82 -18.44 -22.74
CA THR A 264 4.95 -17.01 -23.06
C THR A 264 3.60 -16.29 -23.03
N CYS A 265 2.50 -16.99 -23.33
CA CYS A 265 1.17 -16.41 -23.43
C CYS A 265 0.44 -16.34 -22.07
N LEU A 266 0.64 -17.33 -21.18
CA LEU A 266 -0.05 -17.45 -19.88
C LEU A 266 -0.17 -16.13 -19.08
N PRO A 267 0.86 -15.26 -18.97
CA PRO A 267 0.74 -14.02 -18.18
C PRO A 267 -0.21 -12.97 -18.77
N THR A 268 -0.64 -13.14 -20.02
CA THR A 268 -1.35 -12.11 -20.81
C THR A 268 -2.75 -12.51 -21.28
N VAL A 269 -3.13 -13.80 -21.24
CA VAL A 269 -4.40 -14.29 -21.81
C VAL A 269 -5.68 -13.92 -21.02
N ARG A 270 -5.56 -13.50 -19.75
CA ARG A 270 -6.72 -13.29 -18.85
C ARG A 270 -7.84 -12.40 -19.45
N PRO A 271 -7.58 -11.23 -20.07
CA PRO A 271 -8.63 -10.42 -20.70
C PRO A 271 -9.38 -11.15 -21.83
N ALA A 272 -8.67 -11.89 -22.69
CA ALA A 272 -9.28 -12.66 -23.78
C ALA A 272 -10.11 -13.84 -23.25
N ILE A 273 -9.63 -14.53 -22.21
CA ILE A 273 -10.38 -15.61 -21.54
C ILE A 273 -11.69 -15.06 -20.94
N LEU A 274 -11.63 -13.93 -20.23
CA LEU A 274 -12.83 -13.28 -19.68
C LEU A 274 -13.81 -12.89 -20.80
N TYR A 275 -13.33 -12.25 -21.87
CA TYR A 275 -14.14 -11.87 -23.02
C TYR A 275 -14.90 -13.06 -23.64
N LEU A 276 -14.22 -14.21 -23.81
CA LEU A 276 -14.82 -15.41 -24.39
C LEU A 276 -15.86 -16.06 -23.47
N PHE A 277 -15.67 -16.01 -22.15
CA PHE A 277 -16.60 -16.63 -21.19
C PHE A 277 -17.80 -15.75 -20.80
N THR A 278 -17.70 -14.42 -20.88
CA THR A 278 -18.80 -13.51 -20.48
C THR A 278 -19.36 -12.66 -21.61
N CYS A 279 -18.78 -12.72 -22.82
CA CYS A 279 -19.10 -11.89 -23.99
C CYS A 279 -19.08 -10.37 -23.74
N THR A 280 -18.55 -9.91 -22.61
CA THR A 280 -18.39 -8.50 -22.26
C THR A 280 -17.00 -8.04 -22.67
N ASN A 281 -16.90 -6.99 -23.49
CA ASN A 281 -15.63 -6.30 -23.75
C ASN A 281 -14.92 -5.97 -22.43
N PRO A 282 -13.72 -6.52 -22.14
CA PRO A 282 -12.99 -6.17 -20.94
C PRO A 282 -12.50 -4.73 -21.09
N THR A 283 -13.15 -3.79 -20.41
CA THR A 283 -12.79 -2.37 -20.45
C THR A 283 -11.33 -2.20 -20.05
N SER A 284 -10.58 -1.48 -20.89
CA SER A 284 -9.14 -1.28 -20.76
C SER A 284 -8.79 -0.35 -19.58
N THR A 285 -8.89 -0.84 -18.35
CA THR A 285 -8.37 -0.17 -17.15
C THR A 285 -6.84 -0.29 -17.02
N ILE A 286 -6.16 -0.05 -18.16
CA ILE A 286 -4.75 0.36 -18.26
C ILE A 286 -4.83 1.70 -19.02
N GLY A 287 -5.30 2.71 -18.30
CA GLY A 287 -5.72 4.00 -18.81
C GLY A 287 -6.43 4.75 -17.70
N SER A 288 -5.84 5.87 -17.26
CA SER A 288 -6.37 6.70 -16.18
C SER A 288 -7.22 7.83 -16.77
N GLY A 289 -8.52 7.80 -16.50
CA GLY A 289 -9.51 8.74 -17.06
C GLY A 289 -10.40 8.07 -18.14
N SER A 290 -11.64 8.49 -18.34
CA SER A 290 -12.34 9.66 -17.77
C SER A 290 -13.83 9.36 -17.46
N ASN A 291 -14.49 10.29 -16.76
CA ASN A 291 -15.87 10.13 -16.29
C ASN A 291 -16.90 10.01 -17.42
N SER A 292 -17.83 9.08 -17.27
CA SER A 292 -19.19 9.18 -17.82
C SER A 292 -20.18 8.70 -16.76
N TYR A 293 -21.24 9.47 -16.50
CA TYR A 293 -22.04 9.34 -15.28
C TYR A 293 -23.35 8.55 -15.48
N GLY A 294 -23.47 7.44 -14.74
CA GLY A 294 -24.74 6.79 -14.37
C GLY A 294 -25.26 5.69 -15.30
N PRO A 295 -26.31 4.95 -14.87
CA PRO A 295 -26.84 4.83 -13.50
C PRO A 295 -26.31 3.56 -12.79
N SER A 296 -26.33 3.53 -11.46
CA SER A 296 -25.77 2.43 -10.67
C SER A 296 -26.63 1.16 -10.67
N TYR A 297 -26.05 0.02 -11.04
CA TYR A 297 -26.46 -1.29 -10.55
C TYR A 297 -25.26 -1.98 -9.89
N GLY A 298 -25.38 -2.27 -8.59
CA GLY A 298 -24.30 -2.85 -7.80
C GLY A 298 -24.27 -4.37 -7.88
N ARG A 299 -23.15 -4.95 -8.32
CA ARG A 299 -22.81 -6.35 -8.03
C ARG A 299 -21.48 -6.43 -7.29
N SER A 300 -21.55 -6.55 -5.97
CA SER A 300 -20.38 -6.77 -5.12
C SER A 300 -19.71 -8.11 -5.44
N GLN A 301 -18.40 -8.09 -5.70
CA GLN A 301 -17.51 -9.05 -5.04
C GLN A 301 -16.10 -8.47 -4.85
N THR A 302 -15.68 -8.46 -3.60
CA THR A 302 -14.46 -7.88 -3.05
C THR A 302 -13.17 -8.60 -3.49
N LYS A 303 -12.05 -7.86 -3.64
CA LYS A 303 -10.81 -7.99 -2.81
C LYS A 303 -9.58 -7.22 -3.33
N ASN A 304 -9.48 -5.96 -2.89
CA ASN A 304 -8.31 -5.35 -2.23
C ASN A 304 -6.87 -5.55 -2.80
N THR A 305 -6.51 -4.66 -3.74
CA THR A 305 -5.40 -3.66 -3.71
C THR A 305 -4.01 -3.95 -3.06
N ILE A 306 -2.96 -3.93 -3.92
CA ILE A 306 -1.65 -3.20 -3.90
C ILE A 306 -0.84 -3.00 -2.58
N ARG A 307 0.47 -3.36 -2.64
CA ARG A 307 1.70 -2.57 -2.26
C ARG A 307 2.96 -3.47 -2.46
N LEU A 308 4.18 -3.07 -2.89
CA LEU A 308 5.06 -1.88 -2.82
C LEU A 308 5.65 -1.54 -1.41
N SER A 309 6.91 -1.08 -1.26
CA SER A 309 7.98 -0.73 -2.23
C SER A 309 9.18 -1.74 -2.20
N THR A 310 10.50 -1.50 -2.09
CA THR A 310 11.40 -0.33 -1.88
C THR A 310 12.80 -0.58 -2.54
N LEU A 311 13.83 0.22 -2.19
CA LEU A 311 15.21 0.28 -2.72
C LEU A 311 16.27 -0.38 -1.78
N PRO A 312 17.56 -0.48 -2.17
CA PRO A 312 18.64 -1.03 -1.35
C PRO A 312 19.52 0.06 -0.69
N ASN A 313 20.30 -0.32 0.34
CA ASN A 313 21.34 0.54 0.91
C ASN A 313 22.70 0.29 0.23
N ASN A 314 23.63 1.23 0.32
CA ASN A 314 25.02 1.04 -0.13
C ASN A 314 25.94 0.63 1.04
N LYS A 315 27.17 0.20 0.72
CA LYS A 315 28.22 -0.20 1.66
C LYS A 315 28.97 1.04 2.23
N ASP A 316 29.84 0.99 3.25
CA ASP A 316 30.81 -0.05 3.67
C ASP A 316 30.96 -0.22 5.20
N ASN A 317 31.55 -1.36 5.59
CA ASN A 317 32.31 -1.70 6.83
C ASN A 317 31.68 -1.40 8.22
N ASP A 318 31.77 -2.24 9.26
CA ASP A 318 32.83 -3.21 9.62
C ASP A 318 32.28 -4.49 10.30
N GLU A 319 33.19 -5.40 10.69
CA GLU A 319 32.91 -6.70 11.32
C GLU A 319 32.45 -6.62 12.80
N SER A 320 31.54 -7.51 13.21
CA SER A 320 31.72 -8.40 14.39
C SER A 320 30.62 -9.47 14.45
N SER A 321 30.90 -10.62 15.09
CA SER A 321 30.05 -11.81 15.12
C SER A 321 29.68 -12.25 16.54
N SER A 322 28.38 -12.23 16.86
CA SER A 322 27.65 -13.16 17.76
C SER A 322 26.19 -12.66 17.93
N THR A 323 25.15 -13.48 18.14
CA THR A 323 25.11 -14.87 18.61
C THR A 323 24.10 -15.69 17.78
N HIS A 324 24.44 -16.93 17.42
CA HIS A 324 23.52 -17.93 16.87
C HIS A 324 23.10 -18.88 18.00
N GLN A 325 21.92 -19.53 17.89
CA GLN A 325 21.21 -20.24 18.99
C GLN A 325 20.55 -19.23 19.97
N LEU A 326 19.30 -19.37 20.41
CA LEU A 326 18.46 -20.57 20.56
C LEU A 326 17.09 -20.42 19.88
N ALA A 327 16.66 -21.46 19.17
CA ALA A 327 15.27 -21.67 18.79
C ALA A 327 15.04 -23.17 18.58
N ASP A 328 14.35 -23.84 19.51
CA ASP A 328 13.64 -25.09 19.19
C ASP A 328 12.62 -25.50 20.28
N SER A 329 11.63 -26.25 19.80
CA SER A 329 10.60 -27.07 20.49
C SER A 329 9.21 -26.48 20.80
N ASP A 330 8.21 -27.13 20.17
CA ASP A 330 6.89 -27.50 20.70
C ASP A 330 5.85 -26.45 21.16
N GLN A 331 4.54 -26.75 21.18
CA GLN A 331 3.72 -27.53 20.23
C GLN A 331 2.26 -27.02 20.34
N GLY A 332 1.31 -27.58 19.57
CA GLY A 332 -0.03 -27.01 19.42
C GLY A 332 -0.93 -27.08 20.67
N GLY A 333 -1.63 -25.98 20.99
CA GLY A 333 -2.67 -25.92 22.02
C GLY A 333 -3.73 -24.84 21.73
N ARG A 334 -4.99 -25.11 22.08
CA ARG A 334 -6.07 -24.10 22.09
C ARG A 334 -6.07 -23.39 23.45
N GLY A 335 -5.71 -22.10 23.48
CA GLY A 335 -5.74 -21.24 24.68
C GLY A 335 -6.92 -20.26 24.69
N SER A 336 -7.24 -19.72 25.87
CA SER A 336 -8.32 -18.74 26.08
C SER A 336 -7.82 -17.29 25.92
N LEU A 337 -8.76 -16.33 25.87
CA LEU A 337 -8.48 -14.89 25.74
C LEU A 337 -8.03 -14.24 27.07
N SER A 338 -7.32 -14.98 27.92
CA SER A 338 -6.96 -14.61 29.30
C SER A 338 -5.48 -14.29 29.53
N ASP A 339 -4.59 -14.81 28.70
CA ASP A 339 -3.18 -15.00 29.08
C ASP A 339 -2.28 -13.79 28.74
N PHE A 340 -2.87 -12.58 28.65
CA PHE A 340 -2.16 -11.34 28.30
C PHE A 340 -1.64 -10.56 29.53
N GLU A 341 -1.92 -11.00 30.76
CA GLU A 341 -1.66 -10.24 31.98
C GLU A 341 -0.31 -10.53 32.69
N SER A 342 0.46 -11.55 32.27
CA SER A 342 1.61 -12.07 33.05
C SER A 342 3.02 -11.66 32.60
N HIS A 343 3.20 -11.06 31.41
CA HIS A 343 4.54 -10.86 30.82
C HIS A 343 4.90 -9.41 30.41
N ALA A 344 4.08 -8.41 30.78
CA ALA A 344 4.35 -7.00 30.51
C ALA A 344 5.04 -6.23 31.67
N MET A 345 5.12 -6.80 32.88
CA MET A 345 5.56 -6.09 34.10
C MET A 345 6.98 -6.38 34.58
N ASP A 346 7.63 -7.47 34.12
CA ASP A 346 8.81 -8.03 34.80
C ASP A 346 10.16 -7.77 34.10
N ARG A 347 10.32 -6.59 33.46
CA ARG A 347 11.60 -6.12 32.90
C ARG A 347 11.93 -4.68 33.30
N TYR A 348 11.81 -4.35 34.59
CA TYR A 348 12.36 -3.11 35.16
C TYR A 348 13.07 -3.29 36.51
N ARG A 349 13.87 -4.35 36.65
CA ARG A 349 14.89 -4.43 37.71
C ARG A 349 16.11 -3.59 37.34
N GLY A 350 16.03 -2.29 37.62
CA GLY A 350 17.23 -1.50 37.90
C GLY A 350 17.86 -1.98 39.22
N ASN A 351 19.20 -1.97 39.32
CA ASN A 351 19.90 -2.40 40.53
C ASN A 351 19.66 -1.41 41.68
N LEU A 352 18.71 -1.72 42.57
CA LEU A 352 18.42 -0.93 43.76
C LEU A 352 19.34 -1.35 44.91
N SER A 353 20.50 -0.70 45.03
CA SER A 353 21.41 -0.88 46.17
C SER A 353 20.84 -0.22 47.43
N THR A 354 20.18 -1.00 48.28
CA THR A 354 19.57 -0.50 49.54
C THR A 354 20.64 -0.05 50.54
N VAL A 355 20.66 1.25 50.86
CA VAL A 355 21.41 1.77 52.01
C VAL A 355 20.51 1.75 53.25
N THR A 356 20.81 0.86 54.19
CA THR A 356 20.06 0.73 55.45
C THR A 356 20.56 1.73 56.50
N GLY A 357 19.89 2.87 56.64
CA GLY A 357 20.07 3.75 57.78
C GLY A 357 19.41 3.16 59.03
N ARG A 358 20.21 2.80 60.05
CA ARG A 358 19.73 2.36 61.37
C ARG A 358 20.17 3.37 62.42
N ALA A 359 19.22 4.06 63.03
CA ALA A 359 19.51 4.99 64.12
C ALA A 359 19.94 4.24 65.39
N HIS A 360 21.00 4.73 66.02
CA HIS A 360 21.33 4.53 67.43
C HIS A 360 21.93 5.84 67.95
N ASP A 361 21.69 6.14 69.22
CA ASP A 361 21.99 7.43 69.85
C ASP A 361 23.25 7.35 70.74
N HIS A 362 23.83 8.52 71.04
CA HIS A 362 24.94 8.82 71.96
C HIS A 362 26.35 8.29 71.56
N GLY A 363 27.39 9.09 71.83
CA GLY A 363 28.79 8.61 71.83
C GLY A 363 29.84 9.64 71.40
N SER A 364 30.41 10.37 72.37
CA SER A 364 31.51 11.33 72.26
C SER A 364 32.87 10.78 71.75
N GLU A 365 33.50 11.57 70.86
CA GLU A 365 34.93 11.99 70.86
C GLU A 365 36.12 11.00 70.73
N GLU A 366 37.26 11.59 70.32
CA GLU A 366 38.68 11.13 70.38
C GLU A 366 39.16 9.90 69.56
N PHE A 367 40.45 9.76 69.22
CA PHE A 367 41.46 10.71 68.68
C PHE A 367 42.70 9.91 68.18
N ASN A 368 43.23 10.19 66.97
CA ASN A 368 44.57 9.73 66.50
C ASN A 368 44.81 8.18 66.47
N THR A 369 45.91 7.58 65.96
CA THR A 369 47.09 8.02 65.17
C THR A 369 47.59 6.83 64.32
N GLY A 370 48.38 7.10 63.26
CA GLY A 370 49.46 6.17 62.83
C GLY A 370 49.35 5.55 61.44
N SER A 371 50.21 6.02 60.52
CA SER A 371 50.76 5.23 59.40
C SER A 371 52.26 4.99 59.69
N PRO A 372 53.00 4.14 58.93
CA PRO A 372 53.53 4.62 57.64
C PRO A 372 53.81 3.56 56.54
N PHE A 373 54.07 4.06 55.32
CA PHE A 373 54.59 3.39 54.12
C PHE A 373 53.73 2.28 53.45
N GLY A 374 53.63 2.22 52.13
CA GLY A 374 54.11 3.17 51.12
C GLY A 374 53.94 2.66 49.68
N GLY A 375 53.34 3.47 48.81
CA GLY A 375 53.15 3.16 47.39
C GLY A 375 52.54 4.36 46.64
N ILE A 376 53.13 4.74 45.51
CA ILE A 376 52.75 5.97 44.78
C ILE A 376 51.65 5.65 43.76
N MET A 377 50.53 6.38 43.83
CA MET A 377 49.61 6.53 42.70
C MET A 377 49.43 8.01 42.36
N VAL A 378 49.37 8.31 41.07
CA VAL A 378 49.26 9.68 40.55
C VAL A 378 47.80 10.14 40.67
N LYS A 379 47.58 11.25 41.39
CA LYS A 379 46.29 11.96 41.36
C LYS A 379 46.08 12.60 39.99
N ASN A 380 44.92 12.35 39.40
CA ASN A 380 44.28 13.26 38.43
C ASN A 380 42.86 13.56 38.91
N GLU A 381 42.73 14.57 39.77
CA GLU A 381 41.44 15.09 40.21
C GLU A 381 40.85 15.96 39.08
N THR A 382 39.97 15.36 38.27
CA THR A 382 39.25 16.10 37.22
C THR A 382 37.92 16.59 37.79
N THR A 383 37.90 17.81 38.31
CA THR A 383 36.67 18.50 38.71
C THR A 383 35.84 18.81 37.47
N ILE A 384 34.82 17.98 37.18
CA ILE A 384 33.92 18.20 36.05
C ILE A 384 32.97 19.36 36.38
N PHE A 385 33.30 20.55 35.86
CA PHE A 385 32.35 21.65 35.74
C PHE A 385 31.31 21.28 34.68
N THR A 386 30.15 20.77 35.11
CA THR A 386 28.99 20.53 34.24
C THR A 386 28.34 21.86 33.83
N ASN A 387 28.91 22.51 32.81
CA ASN A 387 28.30 23.67 32.16
C ASN A 387 26.93 23.24 31.58
N PRO A 388 25.79 23.81 32.01
CA PRO A 388 24.45 23.29 31.68
C PRO A 388 24.02 23.55 30.23
N HIS A 389 24.80 24.30 29.46
CA HIS A 389 24.56 24.53 28.03
C HIS A 389 25.39 23.58 27.17
N TYR A 390 24.78 22.46 26.75
CA TYR A 390 24.82 21.87 25.40
C TYR A 390 23.93 20.60 25.41
N TYR A 391 23.31 20.26 24.27
CA TYR A 391 22.38 19.13 24.07
C TYR A 391 20.98 19.19 24.73
N THR A 392 20.40 20.38 24.90
CA THR A 392 18.93 20.49 25.05
C THR A 392 18.28 20.32 23.67
N LYS A 393 17.77 19.12 23.39
CA LYS A 393 17.01 18.81 22.17
C LYS A 393 15.72 19.63 22.12
N MET A 394 15.47 20.35 21.02
CA MET A 394 14.30 21.22 20.89
C MET A 394 13.05 20.38 20.68
N VAL A 395 12.16 20.37 21.67
CA VAL A 395 10.84 19.76 21.62
C VAL A 395 9.82 20.88 21.72
N PHE A 396 9.07 21.08 20.65
CA PHE A 396 8.05 22.12 20.56
C PHE A 396 6.86 21.76 21.46
N THR A 397 6.31 22.77 22.12
CA THR A 397 5.23 22.66 23.11
C THR A 397 4.18 23.75 22.87
N PRO A 398 2.97 23.67 23.45
CA PRO A 398 1.97 24.71 23.28
C PRO A 398 2.52 26.06 23.81
N PRO A 399 2.28 27.19 23.12
CA PRO A 399 2.66 28.51 23.61
C PRO A 399 2.14 28.78 25.02
N SER A 400 2.81 29.66 25.76
CA SER A 400 2.51 29.93 27.18
C SER A 400 1.11 30.53 27.44
N TRP A 401 0.43 31.01 26.40
CA TRP A 401 -0.97 31.45 26.48
C TRP A 401 -1.97 30.29 26.39
N VAL A 402 -1.58 29.14 25.81
CA VAL A 402 -2.45 27.96 25.68
C VAL A 402 -2.63 27.34 27.08
N PRO A 403 -3.87 27.25 27.60
CA PRO A 403 -4.10 26.73 28.94
C PRO A 403 -3.73 25.25 29.05
N ASN A 404 -3.13 24.87 30.19
CA ASN A 404 -2.95 23.47 30.55
C ASN A 404 -4.30 22.75 30.58
N LEU A 405 -4.31 21.44 30.31
CA LEU A 405 -5.50 20.63 30.53
C LEU A 405 -5.95 20.73 32.00
N PRO A 406 -7.25 20.93 32.28
CA PRO A 406 -7.74 21.07 33.65
C PRO A 406 -7.55 19.78 34.47
N ILE A 407 -7.51 18.63 33.80
CA ILE A 407 -7.34 17.28 34.36
C ILE A 407 -6.60 16.38 33.35
N ASP A 408 -5.80 15.44 33.84
CA ASP A 408 -5.18 14.38 33.03
C ASP A 408 -6.28 13.41 32.53
N PRO A 409 -6.43 13.17 31.21
CA PRO A 409 -7.42 12.23 30.68
C PRO A 409 -7.27 10.83 31.30
N PRO A 410 -8.37 10.10 31.58
CA PRO A 410 -8.51 9.25 32.77
C PRO A 410 -7.68 7.94 32.83
N ASP A 411 -6.36 8.07 32.96
CA ASP A 411 -5.46 7.00 33.43
C ASP A 411 -5.32 7.01 34.97
N SER A 412 -5.50 8.18 35.60
CA SER A 412 -5.26 8.40 37.04
C SER A 412 -6.43 7.98 37.95
N ILE A 413 -7.66 7.95 37.43
CA ILE A 413 -8.92 7.73 38.16
C ILE A 413 -9.92 6.88 37.35
N SER A 414 -11.11 6.59 37.90
CA SER A 414 -12.19 5.93 37.15
C SER A 414 -12.99 6.93 36.29
N LEU A 415 -13.68 6.45 35.23
CA LEU A 415 -14.57 7.33 34.44
C LEU A 415 -15.78 7.83 35.25
N HIS A 416 -16.29 7.03 36.19
CA HIS A 416 -17.37 7.43 37.08
C HIS A 416 -16.94 8.62 37.96
N GLU A 417 -15.82 8.47 38.67
CA GLU A 417 -15.17 9.52 39.47
C GLU A 417 -14.85 10.77 38.65
N PHE A 418 -14.34 10.59 37.43
CA PHE A 418 -14.11 11.67 36.47
C PHE A 418 -15.41 12.43 36.16
N MET A 419 -16.54 11.75 35.96
CA MET A 419 -17.83 12.40 35.67
C MET A 419 -18.50 13.03 36.91
N THR A 420 -18.24 12.51 38.12
CA THR A 420 -18.94 12.96 39.34
C THR A 420 -18.16 13.97 40.19
N SER A 421 -16.83 14.03 40.08
CA SER A 421 -15.98 14.80 41.01
C SER A 421 -16.19 16.32 40.94
N GLU A 422 -16.63 16.92 42.05
CA GLU A 422 -16.75 18.38 42.21
C GLU A 422 -15.40 19.10 42.23
N ALA A 423 -14.32 18.40 42.55
CA ALA A 423 -12.96 18.92 42.47
C ALA A 423 -12.41 18.98 41.03
N GLN A 424 -13.10 18.33 40.07
CA GLN A 424 -12.71 18.29 38.64
C GLN A 424 -13.71 19.02 37.74
N TRP A 425 -14.98 19.09 38.14
CA TRP A 425 -16.03 19.86 37.49
C TRP A 425 -16.68 20.82 38.50
N PRO A 426 -16.13 22.03 38.66
CA PRO A 426 -16.72 23.07 39.48
C PRO A 426 -18.18 23.34 39.09
N THR A 427 -18.99 23.81 40.04
CA THR A 427 -20.43 24.02 39.83
C THR A 427 -20.78 25.11 38.80
N SER A 428 -19.81 25.91 38.34
CA SER A 428 -19.94 26.77 37.15
C SER A 428 -20.06 25.97 35.86
N ASP A 429 -19.28 24.90 35.73
CA ASP A 429 -19.09 24.17 34.46
C ASP A 429 -20.16 23.07 34.31
N ARG A 430 -20.84 22.74 35.41
CA ARG A 430 -22.05 21.89 35.47
C ARG A 430 -23.30 22.52 34.84
N GLN A 431 -23.17 23.58 34.02
CA GLN A 431 -24.28 24.21 33.30
C GLN A 431 -24.71 23.49 32.00
N ILE A 432 -24.22 22.27 31.75
CA ILE A 432 -24.80 21.34 30.76
C ILE A 432 -26.16 20.80 31.29
N LYS A 433 -27.12 21.71 31.46
CA LYS A 433 -28.53 21.48 31.82
C LYS A 433 -29.50 22.06 30.78
N LYS A 434 -29.00 22.70 29.73
CA LYS A 434 -29.75 22.95 28.50
C LYS A 434 -29.76 21.64 27.69
N PRO A 435 -30.91 21.18 27.16
CA PRO A 435 -30.97 19.96 26.35
C PRO A 435 -30.10 20.08 25.10
N ILE A 436 -29.41 18.99 24.76
CA ILE A 436 -28.50 18.92 23.60
C ILE A 436 -29.32 18.85 22.32
N TYR A 437 -29.31 19.93 21.52
CA TYR A 437 -30.00 19.99 20.24
C TYR A 437 -29.06 19.61 19.08
N LEU A 438 -28.97 18.32 18.77
CA LEU A 438 -28.43 17.86 17.49
C LEU A 438 -29.55 17.86 16.44
N ARG A 439 -29.57 18.89 15.58
CA ARG A 439 -30.69 19.15 14.68
C ARG A 439 -30.41 18.58 13.29
N CYS A 440 -30.92 17.38 13.03
CA CYS A 440 -30.87 16.77 11.71
C CYS A 440 -31.85 17.48 10.76
N VAL A 441 -31.33 18.13 9.71
CA VAL A 441 -32.12 18.98 8.81
C VAL A 441 -32.41 18.24 7.50
N HIS A 442 -33.63 17.68 7.41
CA HIS A 442 -34.09 16.83 6.31
C HIS A 442 -34.49 17.61 5.04
N LEU A 443 -33.55 18.37 4.47
CA LEU A 443 -33.72 19.08 3.20
C LEU A 443 -33.65 18.13 1.98
N GLY A 444 -34.64 17.25 1.85
CA GLY A 444 -35.04 16.63 0.58
C GLY A 444 -34.07 15.63 -0.09
N SER A 445 -33.00 15.17 0.57
CA SER A 445 -32.15 14.11 0.00
C SER A 445 -32.95 12.81 -0.20
N LYS A 446 -32.72 12.13 -1.33
CA LYS A 446 -33.41 10.89 -1.73
C LYS A 446 -32.66 9.59 -1.38
N ARG A 447 -31.57 9.65 -0.61
CA ARG A 447 -30.82 8.45 -0.18
C ARG A 447 -30.97 8.24 1.32
N SER A 448 -31.61 7.14 1.71
CA SER A 448 -31.76 6.70 3.11
C SER A 448 -30.83 5.54 3.45
N SER A 449 -30.78 5.17 4.73
CA SER A 449 -30.09 3.96 5.25
C SER A 449 -30.43 2.69 4.45
N ARG A 450 -31.67 2.61 3.95
CA ARG A 450 -32.18 1.59 3.02
C ARG A 450 -31.30 1.35 1.78
N ALA A 451 -30.60 2.37 1.28
CA ALA A 451 -29.68 2.25 0.14
C ALA A 451 -28.39 1.47 0.47
N LEU A 452 -28.04 1.35 1.76
CA LEU A 452 -26.91 0.56 2.26
C LEU A 452 -27.34 -0.72 3.00
N LEU A 453 -28.60 -0.82 3.45
CA LEU A 453 -29.17 -1.99 4.13
C LEU A 453 -28.86 -3.29 3.39
N ASP A 454 -29.04 -3.28 2.06
CA ASP A 454 -28.81 -4.43 1.19
C ASP A 454 -27.33 -4.87 1.12
N ILE A 455 -26.39 -3.98 1.49
CA ILE A 455 -24.96 -4.25 1.61
C ILE A 455 -24.62 -4.65 3.06
N ALA A 456 -25.20 -3.96 4.05
CA ALA A 456 -25.04 -4.24 5.48
C ALA A 456 -25.52 -5.66 5.84
N VAL A 457 -26.68 -6.08 5.36
CA VAL A 457 -27.21 -7.45 5.52
C VAL A 457 -26.27 -8.50 4.93
N LYS A 458 -25.70 -8.24 3.74
CA LYS A 458 -24.74 -9.15 3.08
C LYS A 458 -23.41 -9.21 3.84
N ALA A 459 -22.96 -8.09 4.42
CA ALA A 459 -21.78 -8.04 5.28
C ALA A 459 -22.00 -8.77 6.61
N ALA A 460 -23.11 -8.48 7.31
CA ALA A 460 -23.51 -9.14 8.55
C ALA A 460 -23.58 -10.66 8.39
N LYS A 461 -24.27 -11.15 7.35
CA LYS A 461 -24.33 -12.58 7.01
C LYS A 461 -22.95 -13.18 6.71
N ALA A 462 -22.03 -12.42 6.13
CA ALA A 462 -20.67 -12.89 5.82
C ALA A 462 -19.75 -12.97 7.06
N VAL A 463 -20.10 -12.33 8.18
CA VAL A 463 -19.36 -12.39 9.46
C VAL A 463 -20.15 -13.07 10.60
N GLY A 464 -21.33 -13.60 10.33
CA GLY A 464 -22.15 -14.32 11.30
C GLY A 464 -23.00 -13.45 12.24
N ILE A 465 -23.14 -12.15 11.97
CA ILE A 465 -24.07 -11.28 12.71
C ILE A 465 -25.51 -11.64 12.29
N PRO A 466 -26.41 -11.99 13.24
CA PRO A 466 -27.78 -12.39 12.93
C PRO A 466 -28.69 -11.18 12.68
N TYR A 467 -29.84 -11.41 12.05
CA TYR A 467 -30.72 -10.36 11.53
C TYR A 467 -31.39 -9.52 12.63
N ASP A 468 -31.62 -10.09 13.82
CA ASP A 468 -32.15 -9.42 15.02
C ASP A 468 -31.18 -8.38 15.61
N ARG A 469 -29.93 -8.34 15.13
CA ARG A 469 -28.91 -7.37 15.54
C ARG A 469 -28.62 -6.30 14.47
N ILE A 470 -29.50 -6.20 13.47
CA ILE A 470 -29.43 -5.18 12.42
C ILE A 470 -30.54 -4.15 12.67
N PHE A 471 -30.15 -2.99 13.17
CA PHE A 471 -31.05 -1.88 13.47
C PHE A 471 -31.04 -0.81 12.38
N ILE A 472 -32.16 -0.16 12.13
CA ILE A 472 -32.29 0.85 11.08
C ILE A 472 -32.46 2.26 11.67
N LEU A 473 -31.58 3.17 11.28
CA LEU A 473 -31.85 4.62 11.34
C LEU A 473 -32.93 4.93 10.30
N ALA A 474 -34.17 5.03 10.75
CA ALA A 474 -35.32 5.35 9.92
C ALA A 474 -35.37 6.86 9.61
N ARG A 475 -36.29 7.26 8.74
CA ARG A 475 -36.60 8.66 8.45
C ARG A 475 -38.09 8.92 8.73
N PRO A 476 -38.50 10.17 9.01
CA PRO A 476 -39.91 10.53 9.13
C PRO A 476 -40.78 10.22 7.88
N ASP A 477 -40.15 10.00 6.72
CA ASP A 477 -40.78 9.64 5.45
C ASP A 477 -40.55 8.17 4.99
N ASP A 478 -39.87 7.33 5.78
CA ASP A 478 -39.72 5.89 5.50
C ASP A 478 -40.96 5.12 6.04
N ASN A 479 -41.97 4.88 5.19
CA ASN A 479 -43.14 4.07 5.55
C ASN A 479 -42.73 2.68 6.11
N SER A 480 -43.34 2.30 7.24
CA SER A 480 -42.93 1.25 8.19
C SER A 480 -43.11 -0.20 7.73
N THR A 481 -42.57 -0.53 6.55
CA THR A 481 -42.71 -1.86 5.90
C THR A 481 -41.40 -2.65 5.84
N LEU A 482 -40.43 -2.37 6.72
CA LEU A 482 -39.14 -3.08 6.79
C LEU A 482 -39.12 -4.03 8.00
N PRO A 483 -38.63 -5.28 7.84
CA PRO A 483 -38.65 -6.29 8.91
C PRO A 483 -37.44 -6.15 9.88
N PHE A 484 -37.14 -4.92 10.29
CA PHE A 484 -35.99 -4.58 11.14
C PHE A 484 -36.40 -3.51 12.13
N THR A 485 -36.06 -3.70 13.41
CA THR A 485 -36.28 -2.72 14.48
C THR A 485 -35.51 -1.42 14.16
N THR A 486 -36.19 -0.28 14.30
CA THR A 486 -35.60 1.04 14.07
C THR A 486 -34.92 1.59 15.33
N LEU A 487 -34.12 2.65 15.20
CA LEU A 487 -33.60 3.35 16.38
C LEU A 487 -34.73 3.98 17.21
N ASP A 488 -35.79 4.47 16.56
CA ASP A 488 -36.92 5.09 17.25
C ASP A 488 -37.75 4.04 18.04
N ASP A 489 -37.85 2.81 17.52
CA ASP A 489 -38.40 1.67 18.28
C ASP A 489 -37.54 1.37 19.53
N LEU A 490 -36.21 1.29 19.38
CA LEU A 490 -35.28 1.07 20.50
C LEU A 490 -35.32 2.21 21.54
N VAL A 491 -35.49 3.46 21.11
CA VAL A 491 -35.65 4.62 22.01
C VAL A 491 -36.99 4.55 22.73
N THR A 492 -38.06 4.12 22.05
CA THR A 492 -39.39 3.94 22.63
C THR A 492 -39.40 2.79 23.65
N GLU A 493 -38.78 1.66 23.33
CA GLU A 493 -38.57 0.54 24.26
C GLU A 493 -37.72 0.99 25.47
N GLY A 494 -36.56 1.60 25.19
CA GLY A 494 -35.64 2.11 26.21
C GLY A 494 -36.24 3.15 27.16
N ALA A 495 -37.17 3.98 26.69
CA ALA A 495 -37.91 4.93 27.53
C ALA A 495 -38.88 4.26 28.53
N THR A 496 -39.15 2.96 28.39
CA THR A 496 -39.93 2.16 29.37
C THR A 496 -39.06 1.32 30.31
N LEU A 497 -37.75 1.22 30.04
CA LEU A 497 -36.80 0.50 30.87
C LEU A 497 -36.35 1.36 32.07
N PRO A 498 -35.90 0.74 33.18
CA PRO A 498 -35.25 1.47 34.26
C PRO A 498 -33.97 2.16 33.77
N GLU A 499 -33.59 3.26 34.43
CA GLU A 499 -32.35 3.98 34.17
C GLU A 499 -31.13 3.04 34.28
N LEU A 500 -30.19 3.17 33.34
CA LEU A 500 -29.01 2.31 33.29
C LEU A 500 -28.07 2.62 34.46
N GLU A 501 -27.67 1.56 35.18
CA GLU A 501 -26.63 1.62 36.21
C GLU A 501 -25.36 2.35 35.70
N PRO A 502 -24.89 3.41 36.39
CA PRO A 502 -23.71 4.17 35.96
C PRO A 502 -22.48 3.30 35.73
N LEU A 503 -21.74 3.56 34.65
CA LEU A 503 -20.59 2.75 34.23
C LEU A 503 -19.43 2.78 35.26
N ARG A 504 -19.39 1.76 36.13
CA ARG A 504 -18.38 1.59 37.19
C ARG A 504 -17.05 1.04 36.63
N TRP A 505 -16.41 1.79 35.73
CA TRP A 505 -15.15 1.39 35.09
C TRP A 505 -13.97 1.39 36.07
N VAL A 506 -13.07 0.41 35.92
CA VAL A 506 -11.82 0.37 36.68
C VAL A 506 -10.78 1.35 36.12
N LYS A 507 -9.80 1.74 36.94
CA LYS A 507 -8.74 2.68 36.57
C LYS A 507 -8.01 2.26 35.27
N GLY A 508 -7.87 3.21 34.36
CA GLY A 508 -7.28 3.00 33.03
C GLY A 508 -8.09 2.10 32.08
N GLN A 509 -9.30 1.64 32.43
CA GLN A 509 -10.15 0.87 31.51
C GLN A 509 -10.49 1.69 30.26
N GLY A 510 -10.81 2.97 30.41
CA GLY A 510 -11.12 3.86 29.29
C GLY A 510 -9.98 4.03 28.28
N ALA A 511 -8.72 3.80 28.68
CA ALA A 511 -7.57 3.82 27.78
C ALA A 511 -7.38 2.51 26.99
N ARG A 512 -7.84 1.38 27.52
CA ARG A 512 -7.74 0.05 26.88
C ARG A 512 -9.02 -0.33 26.11
N GLN A 513 -10.17 0.17 26.55
CA GLN A 513 -11.47 -0.06 25.94
C GLN A 513 -11.60 0.70 24.62
N VAL A 514 -11.82 -0.04 23.53
CA VAL A 514 -12.07 0.53 22.20
C VAL A 514 -13.44 1.22 22.20
N ALA A 515 -13.46 2.49 21.77
CA ALA A 515 -14.67 3.26 21.51
C ALA A 515 -15.05 3.21 20.03
N PHE A 516 -14.06 3.39 19.13
CA PHE A 516 -14.28 3.50 17.69
C PHE A 516 -13.21 2.77 16.87
N LEU A 517 -13.63 2.28 15.70
CA LEU A 517 -12.77 1.77 14.64
C LEU A 517 -12.90 2.69 13.41
N CYS A 518 -12.14 3.77 13.38
CA CYS A 518 -12.12 4.69 12.24
C CYS A 518 -11.17 4.17 11.16
N TYR A 519 -11.62 4.13 9.91
CA TYR A 519 -10.77 3.69 8.79
C TYR A 519 -9.98 4.86 8.22
N SER A 520 -8.65 4.87 8.43
CA SER A 520 -7.76 5.76 7.69
C SER A 520 -7.39 5.13 6.34
N SER A 521 -7.34 5.91 5.27
CA SER A 521 -6.85 5.45 3.96
C SER A 521 -5.34 5.14 4.00
N GLY A 522 -4.60 5.92 4.78
CA GLY A 522 -3.14 5.91 4.82
C GLY A 522 -2.52 6.46 3.53
N THR A 523 -1.32 7.01 3.63
CA THR A 523 -0.60 7.71 2.55
C THR A 523 -0.06 6.78 1.44
N SER A 524 -0.96 6.03 0.76
CA SER A 524 -0.82 5.13 -0.44
C SER A 524 -1.39 3.70 -0.28
N GLY A 525 -2.37 3.45 0.61
CA GLY A 525 -2.63 2.10 1.16
C GLY A 525 -4.02 1.50 0.96
N LEU A 526 -4.16 0.24 1.39
CA LEU A 526 -5.45 -0.30 1.80
C LEU A 526 -5.92 0.40 3.10
N PRO A 527 -7.21 0.75 3.23
CA PRO A 527 -7.73 1.35 4.45
C PRO A 527 -7.46 0.49 5.68
N LYS A 528 -6.88 1.11 6.71
CA LYS A 528 -6.55 0.49 8.00
C LYS A 528 -7.60 0.89 9.03
N ALA A 529 -8.13 -0.07 9.81
CA ALA A 529 -8.95 0.24 10.96
C ALA A 529 -8.06 0.72 12.12
N VAL A 530 -8.17 2.00 12.49
CA VAL A 530 -7.48 2.62 13.62
C VAL A 530 -8.28 2.36 14.90
N ILE A 531 -7.62 1.86 15.94
CA ILE A 531 -8.22 1.49 17.22
C ILE A 531 -8.20 2.71 18.15
N ILE A 532 -9.34 3.40 18.27
CA ILE A 532 -9.48 4.60 19.10
C ILE A 532 -10.14 4.22 20.43
N SER A 533 -9.47 4.49 21.55
CA SER A 533 -10.01 4.24 22.90
C SER A 533 -10.94 5.36 23.37
N HIS A 534 -11.74 5.10 24.42
CA HIS A 534 -12.55 6.16 25.04
C HIS A 534 -11.67 7.31 25.59
N ARG A 535 -10.50 7.00 26.17
CA ARG A 535 -9.55 8.04 26.63
C ARG A 535 -9.09 8.92 25.48
N ASN A 536 -8.87 8.38 24.27
CA ASN A 536 -8.38 9.20 23.16
C ASN A 536 -9.41 10.26 22.71
N ILE A 537 -10.70 9.88 22.64
CA ILE A 537 -11.80 10.81 22.36
C ILE A 537 -11.91 11.86 23.47
N ILE A 538 -11.95 11.43 24.75
CA ILE A 538 -12.06 12.33 25.90
C ILE A 538 -10.88 13.31 25.93
N ALA A 539 -9.65 12.81 25.75
CA ALA A 539 -8.44 13.61 25.71
C ALA A 539 -8.53 14.71 24.64
N ASN A 540 -8.85 14.35 23.40
CA ASN A 540 -8.80 15.33 22.32
C ASN A 540 -10.00 16.30 22.29
N VAL A 541 -11.16 15.89 22.82
CA VAL A 541 -12.26 16.80 23.15
C VAL A 541 -11.81 17.82 24.20
N LEU A 542 -11.20 17.39 25.30
CA LEU A 542 -10.68 18.31 26.32
C LEU A 542 -9.61 19.24 25.71
N GLN A 543 -8.64 18.71 24.98
CA GLN A 543 -7.57 19.50 24.35
C GLN A 543 -8.11 20.62 23.45
N LEU A 544 -8.98 20.28 22.50
CA LEU A 544 -9.56 21.27 21.58
C LEU A 544 -10.40 22.30 22.33
N THR A 545 -11.32 21.85 23.19
CA THR A 545 -12.26 22.77 23.86
C THR A 545 -11.58 23.62 24.94
N THR A 546 -10.51 23.13 25.59
CA THR A 546 -9.64 23.92 26.47
C THR A 546 -8.85 24.97 25.68
N TYR A 547 -8.29 24.63 24.51
CA TYR A 547 -7.62 25.60 23.63
C TYR A 547 -8.58 26.73 23.19
N GLU A 548 -9.73 26.38 22.61
CA GLU A 548 -10.75 27.34 22.14
C GLU A 548 -11.37 28.19 23.28
N SER A 549 -11.26 27.74 24.54
CA SER A 549 -11.87 28.44 25.69
C SER A 549 -11.28 29.83 25.95
N VAL A 550 -10.09 30.13 25.43
CA VAL A 550 -9.45 31.45 25.54
C VAL A 550 -10.24 32.48 24.71
N SER A 551 -10.27 32.29 23.39
CA SER A 551 -10.97 33.19 22.46
C SER A 551 -12.47 33.20 22.70
N ARG A 552 -13.11 32.04 22.95
CA ARG A 552 -14.55 32.00 23.28
C ARG A 552 -14.89 32.80 24.55
N ARG A 553 -14.03 32.80 25.57
CA ARG A 553 -14.25 33.61 26.79
C ARG A 553 -14.05 35.09 26.52
N LYS A 554 -13.07 35.47 25.71
CA LYS A 554 -12.80 36.85 25.28
C LYS A 554 -13.98 37.43 24.50
N ASP A 555 -14.57 36.64 23.61
CA ASP A 555 -15.69 37.05 22.74
C ASP A 555 -17.09 36.84 23.38
N GLY A 556 -17.16 36.28 24.60
CA GLY A 556 -18.42 36.04 25.32
C GLY A 556 -19.26 34.86 24.80
N ILE A 557 -18.64 33.91 24.10
CA ILE A 557 -19.30 32.82 23.37
C ILE A 557 -19.50 31.60 24.28
N GLU A 558 -20.58 31.63 25.06
CA GLU A 558 -21.07 30.47 25.81
C GLU A 558 -21.40 29.31 24.86
N THR A 559 -22.32 29.53 23.91
CA THR A 559 -22.78 28.55 22.91
C THR A 559 -22.97 29.23 21.55
N GLN A 560 -22.84 28.47 20.45
CA GLN A 560 -23.06 28.95 19.08
C GLN A 560 -23.70 27.88 18.18
N ALA A 561 -24.25 28.27 17.03
CA ALA A 561 -24.75 27.34 16.01
C ALA A 561 -23.65 26.96 15.00
N CYS A 562 -23.53 25.66 14.73
CA CYS A 562 -22.44 25.03 13.98
C CYS A 562 -22.94 24.24 12.76
N LEU A 563 -22.24 24.33 11.62
CA LEU A 563 -22.55 23.54 10.42
C LEU A 563 -22.03 22.10 10.53
N GLY A 564 -22.92 21.12 10.48
CA GLY A 564 -22.59 19.69 10.42
C GLY A 564 -22.69 19.12 9.01
N ALA A 565 -21.84 19.57 8.08
CA ALA A 565 -21.87 19.16 6.67
C ALA A 565 -20.77 18.14 6.26
N LEU A 566 -19.87 17.75 7.17
CA LEU A 566 -18.80 16.77 6.91
C LEU A 566 -19.18 15.37 7.44
N PRO A 567 -18.67 14.27 6.85
CA PRO A 567 -19.07 12.92 7.24
C PRO A 567 -18.69 12.55 8.68
N PHE A 568 -19.68 12.25 9.54
CA PHE A 568 -19.44 11.80 10.93
C PHE A 568 -18.82 10.40 11.03
N SER A 569 -18.73 9.67 9.91
CA SER A 569 -17.95 8.42 9.80
C SER A 569 -16.43 8.65 9.69
N HIS A 570 -15.99 9.90 9.46
CA HIS A 570 -14.59 10.30 9.50
C HIS A 570 -14.28 11.02 10.82
N ILE A 571 -13.07 10.85 11.35
CA ILE A 571 -12.74 11.28 12.71
C ILE A 571 -12.91 12.79 12.95
N TYR A 572 -12.74 13.63 11.92
CA TYR A 572 -13.00 15.07 11.97
C TYR A 572 -14.50 15.37 12.24
N GLY A 573 -15.42 14.72 11.51
CA GLY A 573 -16.87 14.86 11.75
C GLY A 573 -17.32 14.19 13.05
N LEU A 574 -16.72 13.06 13.41
CA LEU A 574 -17.01 12.35 14.65
C LEU A 574 -16.62 13.19 15.88
N LEU A 575 -15.38 13.69 15.93
CA LEU A 575 -14.89 14.42 17.08
C LEU A 575 -15.31 15.89 17.05
N VAL A 576 -14.77 16.68 16.13
CA VAL A 576 -14.86 18.15 16.19
C VAL A 576 -16.31 18.61 16.05
N ILE A 577 -17.02 18.06 15.07
CA ILE A 577 -18.42 18.40 14.85
C ILE A 577 -19.31 17.73 15.89
N SER A 578 -19.23 16.40 16.09
CA SER A 578 -20.20 15.73 16.97
C SER A 578 -19.83 15.87 18.46
N PHE A 579 -18.68 15.36 18.90
CA PHE A 579 -18.33 15.34 20.34
C PHE A 579 -17.93 16.72 20.92
N ALA A 580 -17.03 17.46 20.28
CA ALA A 580 -16.52 18.72 20.85
C ALA A 580 -17.56 19.84 20.85
N SER A 581 -18.40 19.94 19.81
CA SER A 581 -19.52 20.89 19.80
C SER A 581 -20.58 20.51 20.84
N THR A 582 -20.92 19.22 20.98
CA THR A 582 -21.84 18.74 22.04
C THR A 582 -21.30 19.04 23.44
N PHE A 583 -20.01 18.82 23.68
CA PHE A 583 -19.36 19.11 24.97
C PHE A 583 -19.40 20.61 25.33
N ARG A 584 -19.32 21.50 24.34
CA ARG A 584 -19.49 22.95 24.52
C ARG A 584 -20.95 23.41 24.59
N GLY A 585 -21.92 22.53 24.32
CA GLY A 585 -23.35 22.89 24.24
C GLY A 585 -23.76 23.63 22.95
N ASP A 586 -22.95 23.56 21.89
CA ASP A 586 -23.24 24.20 20.60
C ASP A 586 -24.34 23.44 19.81
N GLU A 587 -25.24 24.14 19.10
CA GLU A 587 -26.25 23.51 18.23
C GLU A 587 -25.58 23.00 16.94
N VAL A 588 -25.65 21.69 16.67
CA VAL A 588 -25.11 21.09 15.44
C VAL A 588 -26.22 20.93 14.42
N VAL A 589 -26.16 21.74 13.36
CA VAL A 589 -27.09 21.70 12.21
C VAL A 589 -26.57 20.68 11.20
N ALA A 590 -27.00 19.43 11.35
CA ALA A 590 -26.49 18.31 10.54
C ALA A 590 -27.19 18.21 9.19
N LEU A 591 -26.40 18.14 8.10
CA LEU A 591 -26.89 17.98 6.73
C LEU A 591 -26.51 16.58 6.19
N PRO A 592 -27.47 15.77 5.70
CA PRO A 592 -27.18 14.41 5.22
C PRO A 592 -26.25 14.31 4.00
N GLU A 593 -26.12 15.39 3.24
CA GLU A 593 -25.26 15.52 2.06
C GLU A 593 -24.82 16.99 1.91
N PHE A 594 -23.63 17.24 1.35
CA PHE A 594 -23.24 18.60 1.00
C PHE A 594 -23.96 19.05 -0.28
N ASP A 595 -24.72 20.14 -0.15
CA ASP A 595 -25.28 20.92 -1.25
C ASP A 595 -25.19 22.39 -0.85
N LEU A 596 -24.68 23.25 -1.75
CA LEU A 596 -24.41 24.64 -1.42
C LEU A 596 -25.70 25.42 -1.09
N GLU A 597 -26.80 25.19 -1.81
CA GLU A 597 -28.04 25.93 -1.57
C GLU A 597 -28.67 25.49 -0.24
N LYS A 598 -28.60 24.20 0.11
CA LYS A 598 -29.02 23.69 1.43
C LYS A 598 -28.16 24.27 2.56
N VAL A 599 -26.85 24.42 2.36
CA VAL A 599 -25.94 25.07 3.32
C VAL A 599 -26.31 26.55 3.50
N LEU A 600 -26.52 27.30 2.42
CA LEU A 600 -26.90 28.72 2.48
C LEU A 600 -28.27 28.93 3.16
N VAL A 601 -29.25 28.07 2.87
CA VAL A 601 -30.54 28.03 3.58
C VAL A 601 -30.35 27.74 5.07
N ALA A 602 -29.51 26.76 5.43
CA ALA A 602 -29.24 26.41 6.82
C ALA A 602 -28.55 27.54 7.59
N VAL A 603 -27.54 28.21 7.00
CA VAL A 603 -26.88 29.38 7.58
C VAL A 603 -27.88 30.49 7.88
N GLN A 604 -28.71 30.87 6.89
CA GLN A 604 -29.72 31.91 7.05
C GLN A 604 -30.78 31.57 8.11
N THR A 605 -31.21 30.29 8.16
CA THR A 605 -32.34 29.84 8.98
C THR A 605 -31.95 29.63 10.45
N TYR A 606 -30.80 28.98 10.70
CA TYR A 606 -30.33 28.62 12.03
C TYR A 606 -29.26 29.56 12.58
N LYS A 607 -28.95 30.66 11.86
CA LYS A 607 -27.94 31.66 12.20
C LYS A 607 -26.59 31.04 12.57
N ILE A 608 -26.15 30.10 11.73
CA ILE A 608 -24.87 29.40 11.90
C ILE A 608 -23.75 30.43 11.98
N ALA A 609 -22.93 30.32 13.03
CA ALA A 609 -21.79 31.19 13.29
C ALA A 609 -20.46 30.53 12.93
N HIS A 610 -20.36 29.22 13.17
CA HIS A 610 -19.16 28.41 12.96
C HIS A 610 -19.42 27.40 11.84
N MET A 611 -18.66 27.45 10.75
CA MET A 611 -18.77 26.45 9.67
C MET A 611 -17.56 25.53 9.63
N PHE A 612 -17.78 24.25 9.98
CA PHE A 612 -16.81 23.17 9.79
C PHE A 612 -16.83 22.72 8.33
N VAL A 613 -15.73 22.96 7.63
CA VAL A 613 -15.61 22.78 6.17
C VAL A 613 -14.28 22.13 5.78
N VAL A 614 -14.08 21.98 4.47
CA VAL A 614 -12.84 21.56 3.81
C VAL A 614 -12.59 22.49 2.61
N PRO A 615 -11.36 22.62 2.08
CA PRO A 615 -11.02 23.63 1.06
C PRO A 615 -11.94 23.67 -0.18
N PRO A 616 -12.39 22.52 -0.76
CA PRO A 616 -13.32 22.54 -1.90
C PRO A 616 -14.68 23.20 -1.60
N ILE A 617 -15.15 23.17 -0.34
CA ILE A 617 -16.39 23.85 0.05
C ILE A 617 -16.19 25.37 0.07
N ILE A 618 -15.03 25.84 0.56
CA ILE A 618 -14.67 27.26 0.59
C ILE A 618 -14.57 27.80 -0.84
N ILE A 619 -13.87 27.08 -1.73
CA ILE A 619 -13.76 27.41 -3.16
C ILE A 619 -15.15 27.44 -3.83
N ARG A 620 -16.03 26.49 -3.48
CA ARG A 620 -17.41 26.48 -4.01
C ARG A 620 -18.23 27.69 -3.54
N ILE A 621 -18.09 28.15 -2.29
CA ILE A 621 -18.73 29.38 -1.78
C ILE A 621 -18.22 30.61 -2.56
N ILE A 622 -16.89 30.74 -2.68
CA ILE A 622 -16.20 31.84 -3.39
C ILE A 622 -16.68 31.96 -4.85
N HIS A 623 -16.70 30.85 -5.59
CA HIS A 623 -17.05 30.86 -7.01
C HIS A 623 -18.55 31.02 -7.28
N ASN A 624 -19.42 30.89 -6.27
CA ASN A 624 -20.88 30.96 -6.43
C ASN A 624 -21.48 32.23 -5.80
N LYS A 625 -20.72 33.34 -5.77
CA LYS A 625 -21.12 34.63 -5.17
C LYS A 625 -22.55 35.08 -5.50
N ALA A 626 -23.01 34.91 -6.74
CA ALA A 626 -24.37 35.30 -7.18
C ALA A 626 -25.51 34.38 -6.66
N LEU A 627 -25.18 33.19 -6.15
CA LEU A 627 -26.10 32.37 -5.35
C LEU A 627 -26.02 32.80 -3.88
N CYS A 628 -24.80 32.93 -3.34
CA CYS A 628 -24.56 33.31 -1.95
C CYS A 628 -25.20 34.66 -1.59
N SER A 629 -25.21 35.64 -2.50
CA SER A 629 -25.83 36.95 -2.33
C SER A 629 -27.36 36.96 -2.26
N LYS A 630 -28.03 35.80 -2.40
CA LYS A 630 -29.48 35.65 -2.19
C LYS A 630 -29.84 35.34 -0.73
N TYR A 631 -28.85 35.08 0.12
CA TYR A 631 -29.03 34.60 1.49
C TYR A 631 -28.34 35.53 2.49
N ASP A 632 -28.96 35.69 3.67
CA ASP A 632 -28.31 36.32 4.82
C ASP A 632 -27.28 35.37 5.44
N LEU A 633 -26.01 35.69 5.25
CA LEU A 633 -24.86 34.99 5.81
C LEU A 633 -24.18 35.78 6.94
N SER A 634 -24.82 36.82 7.47
CA SER A 634 -24.21 37.76 8.42
C SER A 634 -23.96 37.19 9.82
N SER A 635 -24.49 36.01 10.13
CA SER A 635 -24.22 35.27 11.37
C SER A 635 -22.86 34.58 11.38
N VAL A 636 -22.31 34.21 10.21
CA VAL A 636 -21.04 33.47 10.13
C VAL A 636 -19.90 34.39 10.55
N ARG A 637 -19.12 33.92 11.52
CA ARG A 637 -17.92 34.58 12.06
C ARG A 637 -16.64 33.77 11.78
N TRP A 638 -16.74 32.44 11.79
CA TRP A 638 -15.58 31.53 11.74
C TRP A 638 -15.77 30.40 10.73
N LEU A 639 -14.85 30.29 9.77
CA LEU A 639 -14.62 29.10 8.97
C LEU A 639 -13.51 28.26 9.59
N TYR A 640 -13.79 27.00 9.89
CA TYR A 640 -12.78 26.04 10.30
C TYR A 640 -12.57 25.00 9.21
N THR A 641 -11.35 24.90 8.70
CA THR A 641 -10.96 23.94 7.65
C THR A 641 -9.90 22.96 8.15
N GLY A 642 -9.76 21.83 7.49
CA GLY A 642 -8.71 20.86 7.80
C GLY A 642 -8.69 19.71 6.81
N ALA A 643 -7.86 18.69 7.11
CA ALA A 643 -7.64 17.48 6.31
C ALA A 643 -7.05 17.66 4.89
N ALA A 644 -6.94 18.89 4.38
CA ALA A 644 -6.19 19.27 3.18
C ALA A 644 -5.68 20.73 3.31
N PRO A 645 -4.55 21.10 2.67
CA PRO A 645 -4.04 22.48 2.68
C PRO A 645 -5.02 23.50 2.08
N LEU A 646 -4.95 24.75 2.57
CA LEU A 646 -5.67 25.89 2.01
C LEU A 646 -4.67 26.99 1.58
N GLY A 647 -4.67 27.33 0.29
CA GLY A 647 -3.82 28.39 -0.25
C GLY A 647 -4.17 29.79 0.30
N SER A 648 -3.15 30.62 0.49
CA SER A 648 -3.23 32.02 0.92
C SER A 648 -4.25 32.84 0.13
N GLU A 649 -4.23 32.67 -1.18
CA GLU A 649 -5.07 33.31 -2.19
C GLU A 649 -6.56 33.03 -1.92
N VAL A 650 -6.88 31.82 -1.48
CA VAL A 650 -8.25 31.41 -1.12
C VAL A 650 -8.69 32.09 0.18
N VAL A 651 -7.79 32.23 1.16
CA VAL A 651 -8.06 32.96 2.42
C VAL A 651 -8.27 34.45 2.17
N GLU A 652 -7.45 35.06 1.31
CA GLU A 652 -7.60 36.46 0.90
C GLU A 652 -8.90 36.69 0.12
N GLU A 653 -9.28 35.77 -0.76
CA GLU A 653 -10.55 35.81 -1.47
C GLU A 653 -11.76 35.69 -0.52
N VAL A 654 -11.73 34.81 0.49
CA VAL A 654 -12.75 34.79 1.56
C VAL A 654 -12.82 36.15 2.24
N LYS A 655 -11.70 36.69 2.71
CA LYS A 655 -11.66 37.99 3.41
C LYS A 655 -12.13 39.15 2.52
N ARG A 656 -11.90 39.10 1.20
CA ARG A 656 -12.37 40.11 0.25
C ARG A 656 -13.87 40.03 -0.05
N GLN A 657 -14.46 38.83 -0.02
CA GLN A 657 -15.91 38.66 -0.22
C GLN A 657 -16.71 38.81 1.09
N TYR A 658 -16.14 38.38 2.22
CA TYR A 658 -16.78 38.33 3.54
C TYR A 658 -15.82 38.87 4.61
N PRO A 659 -15.64 40.21 4.74
CA PRO A 659 -14.64 40.80 5.65
C PRO A 659 -14.83 40.55 7.15
N LYS A 660 -15.95 39.94 7.56
CA LYS A 660 -16.23 39.51 8.94
C LYS A 660 -15.87 38.03 9.19
N TRP A 661 -15.47 37.28 8.16
CA TRP A 661 -15.16 35.87 8.29
C TRP A 661 -13.69 35.67 8.60
N HIS A 662 -13.44 35.14 9.77
CA HIS A 662 -12.16 34.59 10.16
C HIS A 662 -12.02 33.18 9.58
N VAL A 663 -10.79 32.77 9.25
CA VAL A 663 -10.50 31.46 8.66
C VAL A 663 -9.39 30.82 9.47
N GLY A 664 -9.69 29.70 10.13
CA GLY A 664 -8.74 28.90 10.88
C GLY A 664 -8.56 27.50 10.28
N GLN A 665 -7.40 26.91 10.52
CA GLN A 665 -7.03 25.58 10.08
C GLN A 665 -6.88 24.61 11.27
N GLY A 666 -7.13 23.33 11.03
CA GLY A 666 -6.88 22.24 11.96
C GLY A 666 -6.04 21.15 11.31
N TYR A 667 -4.88 20.85 11.91
CA TYR A 667 -4.02 19.74 11.51
C TYR A 667 -4.13 18.55 12.48
N GLY A 668 -4.14 17.35 11.93
CA GLY A 668 -4.19 16.11 12.70
C GLY A 668 -4.59 14.88 11.88
N LEU A 669 -4.41 13.70 12.46
CA LEU A 669 -4.56 12.40 11.80
C LEU A 669 -5.68 11.56 12.44
N THR A 670 -6.10 10.47 11.80
CA THR A 670 -6.95 9.47 12.49
C THR A 670 -6.20 8.83 13.66
N GLU A 671 -4.90 8.67 13.47
CA GLU A 671 -3.93 8.06 14.36
C GLU A 671 -3.53 8.95 15.56
N THR A 672 -3.91 10.22 15.56
CA THR A 672 -3.84 11.15 16.71
C THR A 672 -5.21 11.43 17.31
N CYS A 673 -6.24 10.68 16.91
CA CYS A 673 -7.64 10.94 17.24
C CYS A 673 -8.05 12.39 16.90
N THR A 674 -7.75 12.82 15.67
CA THR A 674 -7.88 14.18 15.15
C THR A 674 -6.86 15.18 15.73
N VAL A 675 -7.23 16.23 16.46
CA VAL A 675 -6.47 17.51 16.46
C VAL A 675 -5.08 17.39 17.10
N VAL A 676 -4.07 17.92 16.42
CA VAL A 676 -2.70 18.12 16.93
C VAL A 676 -2.37 19.61 17.02
N CYS A 677 -2.65 20.35 15.94
CA CYS A 677 -2.55 21.82 15.89
C CYS A 677 -3.88 22.41 15.43
N THR A 678 -4.19 23.62 15.87
CA THR A 678 -5.41 24.33 15.49
C THR A 678 -5.23 25.83 15.57
N THR A 679 -5.86 26.59 14.66
CA THR A 679 -5.74 28.05 14.65
C THR A 679 -6.48 28.72 15.81
N SER A 680 -5.79 29.68 16.44
CA SER A 680 -6.37 30.60 17.43
C SER A 680 -7.17 31.70 16.75
N GLU A 681 -8.30 32.11 17.31
CA GLU A 681 -9.03 33.27 16.78
C GLU A 681 -8.26 34.59 17.04
N ASP A 682 -7.35 34.55 18.02
CA ASP A 682 -6.52 35.66 18.46
C ASP A 682 -5.15 35.78 17.75
N ASP A 683 -4.74 34.76 16.98
CA ASP A 683 -3.38 34.67 16.39
C ASP A 683 -3.37 34.11 14.95
N ILE A 684 -4.25 34.60 14.09
CA ILE A 684 -4.45 34.04 12.74
C ILE A 684 -3.29 34.40 11.80
N ASP A 685 -2.36 33.46 11.63
CA ASP A 685 -1.26 33.51 10.64
C ASP A 685 -1.59 32.72 9.35
N ILE A 686 -1.53 33.36 8.18
CA ILE A 686 -2.03 32.80 6.91
C ILE A 686 -1.08 31.73 6.35
N GLY A 687 -1.64 30.58 5.96
CA GLY A 687 -0.89 29.39 5.55
C GLY A 687 -0.36 28.55 6.72
N SER A 688 -0.54 29.01 7.96
CA SER A 688 -0.17 28.25 9.16
C SER A 688 -1.26 27.24 9.55
N SER A 689 -0.84 26.13 10.17
CA SER A 689 -1.70 25.25 10.99
C SER A 689 -1.61 25.59 12.49
N ASP A 690 -0.90 26.67 12.83
CA ASP A 690 -0.83 27.30 14.16
C ASP A 690 -0.27 26.34 15.24
N SER A 691 -0.77 26.48 16.46
CA SER A 691 -0.14 26.04 17.69
C SER A 691 -0.60 24.66 18.12
N LEU A 692 0.26 23.97 18.88
CA LEU A 692 -0.06 22.67 19.47
C LEU A 692 -1.19 22.78 20.49
N VAL A 693 -2.11 21.81 20.48
CA VAL A 693 -3.17 21.71 21.50
C VAL A 693 -2.60 21.27 22.87
N PRO A 694 -3.25 21.60 24.00
CA PRO A 694 -2.75 21.33 25.35
C PRO A 694 -2.17 19.93 25.57
N ALA A 695 -1.09 19.82 26.35
CA ALA A 695 -0.36 18.58 26.63
C ALA A 695 0.19 17.80 25.42
N THR A 696 0.19 18.38 24.22
CA THR A 696 0.87 17.84 23.04
C THR A 696 2.33 18.30 22.99
N LYS A 697 3.23 17.47 22.48
CA LYS A 697 4.60 17.82 22.09
C LYS A 697 4.81 17.51 20.61
N ALA A 698 5.60 18.33 19.92
CA ALA A 698 6.07 18.06 18.57
C ALA A 698 7.60 18.05 18.49
N MET A 699 8.12 17.31 17.51
CA MET A 699 9.53 17.19 17.20
C MET A 699 9.67 17.04 15.69
N ILE A 700 10.58 17.77 15.07
CA ILE A 700 10.84 17.68 13.63
C ILE A 700 12.14 16.90 13.40
N ILE A 701 12.11 15.93 12.49
CA ILE A 701 13.25 15.08 12.14
C ILE A 701 13.68 15.36 10.70
N ASP A 702 14.97 15.62 10.51
CA ASP A 702 15.57 15.75 9.19
C ASP A 702 15.44 14.41 8.43
N ILE A 703 14.89 14.47 7.22
CA ILE A 703 14.51 13.28 6.44
C ILE A 703 15.76 12.55 5.88
N GLU A 704 16.87 13.26 5.71
CA GLU A 704 18.11 12.72 5.14
C GLU A 704 19.11 12.33 6.22
N THR A 705 19.28 13.13 7.29
CA THR A 705 20.22 12.81 8.37
C THR A 705 19.60 12.00 9.52
N GLY A 706 18.28 12.07 9.72
CA GLY A 706 17.59 11.49 10.86
C GLY A 706 17.80 12.25 12.18
N GLU A 707 18.46 13.40 12.14
CA GLU A 707 18.70 14.26 13.30
C GLU A 707 17.48 15.17 13.60
N GLU A 708 17.49 15.85 14.75
CA GLU A 708 16.39 16.73 15.15
C GLU A 708 16.61 18.16 14.63
N VAL A 709 15.59 18.70 13.98
CA VAL A 709 15.60 20.07 13.44
C VAL A 709 15.34 21.05 14.58
N THR A 710 16.33 21.89 14.88
CA THR A 710 16.29 22.92 15.94
C THR A 710 16.28 24.35 15.38
N GLU A 711 15.97 24.50 14.09
CA GLU A 711 16.00 25.77 13.35
C GLU A 711 14.61 26.13 12.82
N TYR A 712 14.17 27.37 13.04
CA TYR A 712 12.92 27.86 12.45
C TYR A 712 13.01 27.91 10.92
N ASN A 713 11.89 27.61 10.26
CA ASN A 713 11.74 27.54 8.81
C ASN A 713 12.54 26.43 8.09
N LYS A 714 13.20 25.52 8.82
CA LYS A 714 13.76 24.30 8.24
C LYS A 714 12.68 23.18 8.21
N PRO A 715 12.38 22.57 7.05
CA PRO A 715 11.44 21.44 6.97
C PRO A 715 11.99 20.12 7.56
N GLY A 716 11.08 19.22 7.91
CA GLY A 716 11.37 17.81 8.22
C GLY A 716 10.12 17.00 8.57
N GLU A 717 10.28 15.70 8.85
CA GLU A 717 9.17 14.83 9.26
C GLU A 717 8.66 15.20 10.65
N LEU A 718 7.35 15.42 10.77
CA LEU A 718 6.72 15.65 12.07
C LEU A 718 6.57 14.35 12.89
N LEU A 719 7.09 14.39 14.11
CA LEU A 719 6.80 13.43 15.18
C LEU A 719 5.94 14.12 16.25
N VAL A 720 4.91 13.41 16.75
CA VAL A 720 3.99 13.94 17.77
C VAL A 720 3.88 13.00 18.98
N GLN A 721 3.87 13.57 20.18
CA GLN A 721 3.47 12.89 21.42
C GLN A 721 2.26 13.63 22.01
N THR A 722 1.15 12.93 22.26
CA THR A 722 -0.07 13.57 22.79
C THR A 722 -0.97 12.55 23.51
N PRO A 723 -1.72 12.92 24.57
CA PRO A 723 -2.66 12.02 25.26
C PRO A 723 -3.74 11.38 24.36
N SER A 724 -4.01 11.98 23.20
CA SER A 724 -4.96 11.45 22.22
C SER A 724 -4.40 10.34 21.31
N LEU A 725 -3.13 9.96 21.44
CA LEU A 725 -2.49 8.89 20.65
C LEU A 725 -3.24 7.56 20.77
N VAL A 726 -3.71 7.06 19.62
CA VAL A 726 -4.54 5.85 19.51
C VAL A 726 -3.79 4.57 19.88
N LEU A 727 -4.53 3.48 20.12
CA LEU A 727 -3.93 2.19 20.48
C LEU A 727 -3.07 1.60 19.35
N GLY A 728 -3.56 1.66 18.11
CA GLY A 728 -2.82 1.18 16.93
C GLY A 728 -3.74 0.85 15.77
N TYR A 729 -3.35 -0.09 14.92
CA TYR A 729 -4.20 -0.61 13.83
C TYR A 729 -4.68 -2.03 14.11
N MET A 730 -5.98 -2.28 13.90
CA MET A 730 -6.61 -3.57 14.14
C MET A 730 -5.97 -4.67 13.30
N ASN A 731 -5.51 -5.73 13.96
CA ASN A 731 -4.85 -6.91 13.36
C ASN A 731 -3.66 -6.56 12.44
N ASN A 732 -2.97 -5.43 12.70
CA ASN A 732 -1.85 -4.96 11.89
C ASN A 732 -0.73 -4.36 12.76
N GLU A 733 -0.12 -5.24 13.56
CA GLU A 733 1.01 -4.93 14.45
C GLU A 733 2.17 -4.30 13.68
N ARG A 734 2.52 -4.83 12.50
CA ARG A 734 3.60 -4.29 11.66
C ARG A 734 3.38 -2.81 11.32
N ALA A 735 2.20 -2.45 10.80
CA ALA A 735 1.90 -1.05 10.52
C ALA A 735 1.88 -0.20 11.80
N THR A 736 1.53 -0.80 12.94
CA THR A 736 1.55 -0.14 14.24
C THR A 736 2.99 0.16 14.68
N SER A 737 3.93 -0.80 14.60
CA SER A 737 5.35 -0.58 14.90
C SER A 737 6.07 0.33 13.89
N GLU A 738 5.62 0.38 12.63
CA GLU A 738 6.13 1.31 11.61
C GLU A 738 5.65 2.75 11.82
N THR A 739 4.52 2.96 12.51
CA THR A 739 3.88 4.28 12.68
C THR A 739 4.09 4.86 14.08
N PHE A 740 4.03 4.02 15.12
CA PHE A 740 4.17 4.41 16.52
C PHE A 740 5.49 3.87 17.08
N ILE A 741 6.38 4.78 17.44
CA ILE A 741 7.72 4.48 17.97
C ILE A 741 7.82 4.81 19.45
N TRP A 742 8.81 4.24 20.13
CA TRP A 742 9.15 4.57 21.51
C TRP A 742 10.47 5.32 21.56
N ARG A 743 10.49 6.46 22.26
CA ARG A 743 11.69 7.24 22.60
C ARG A 743 11.83 7.28 24.13
N LYS A 744 12.92 7.87 24.64
CA LYS A 744 13.25 7.91 26.08
C LYS A 744 12.14 8.51 26.95
N ASP A 745 11.32 9.39 26.38
CA ASP A 745 10.24 10.13 27.04
C ASP A 745 8.84 9.63 26.67
N GLY A 746 8.72 8.41 26.10
CA GLY A 746 7.45 7.74 25.88
C GLY A 746 7.14 7.41 24.42
N ARG A 747 5.85 7.29 24.11
CA ARG A 747 5.34 6.92 22.78
C ARG A 747 5.21 8.16 21.90
N TRP A 748 5.61 8.02 20.64
CA TRP A 748 5.51 9.04 19.60
C TRP A 748 4.89 8.44 18.34
N ILE A 749 4.13 9.23 17.57
CA ILE A 749 3.73 8.88 16.20
C ILE A 749 4.68 9.56 15.21
N ARG A 750 5.04 8.84 14.13
CA ARG A 750 5.55 9.41 12.88
C ARG A 750 4.36 9.73 11.98
N THR A 751 4.11 10.99 11.68
CA THR A 751 2.94 11.38 10.86
C THR A 751 3.12 10.93 9.41
N GLY A 752 4.34 11.04 8.89
CA GLY A 752 4.64 10.90 7.46
C GLY A 752 4.40 12.18 6.65
N ASP A 753 4.21 13.31 7.33
CA ASP A 753 4.01 14.65 6.76
C ASP A 753 5.26 15.52 7.01
N GLU A 754 5.60 16.37 6.05
CA GLU A 754 6.71 17.34 6.16
C GLU A 754 6.17 18.67 6.68
N VAL A 755 6.82 19.23 7.71
CA VAL A 755 6.42 20.47 8.36
C VAL A 755 7.64 21.32 8.71
N LEU A 756 7.40 22.61 8.97
CA LEU A 756 8.35 23.51 9.63
C LEU A 756 7.68 24.26 10.78
N ILE A 757 8.45 24.73 11.76
CA ILE A 757 7.99 25.74 12.72
C ILE A 757 8.49 27.11 12.25
N ARG A 758 7.61 28.11 12.22
CA ARG A 758 7.98 29.52 12.07
C ARG A 758 7.52 30.33 13.29
N LEU A 759 8.06 31.52 13.47
CA LEU A 759 7.50 32.50 14.41
C LEU A 759 6.44 33.33 13.67
N ALA A 760 5.23 33.36 14.21
CA ALA A 760 4.16 34.24 13.73
C ALA A 760 4.43 35.72 14.10
N PRO A 761 3.71 36.69 13.50
CA PRO A 761 3.84 38.11 13.85
C PRO A 761 3.57 38.45 15.32
N SER A 762 2.88 37.57 16.06
CA SER A 762 2.67 37.60 17.51
C SER A 762 3.91 37.26 18.35
N GLY A 763 4.90 36.58 17.74
CA GLY A 763 6.04 35.97 18.42
C GLY A 763 5.80 34.52 18.89
N ASN A 764 4.65 33.91 18.62
CA ASN A 764 4.37 32.51 18.96
C ASN A 764 4.95 31.53 17.93
N GLU A 765 5.22 30.29 18.37
CA GLU A 765 5.64 29.17 17.51
C GLU A 765 4.45 28.59 16.72
N HIS A 766 4.54 28.62 15.40
CA HIS A 766 3.48 28.24 14.48
C HIS A 766 3.92 27.10 13.55
N LEU A 767 3.17 26.00 13.53
CA LEU A 767 3.45 24.86 12.66
C LEU A 767 2.85 25.08 11.27
N VAL A 768 3.70 24.98 10.24
CA VAL A 768 3.30 25.03 8.83
C VAL A 768 3.49 23.65 8.22
N VAL A 769 2.42 23.05 7.72
CA VAL A 769 2.48 21.80 6.95
C VAL A 769 2.91 22.15 5.52
N VAL A 770 3.97 21.51 5.03
CA VAL A 770 4.53 21.74 3.69
C VAL A 770 3.82 20.81 2.69
N ASP A 771 4.00 19.51 2.82
CA ASP A 771 3.28 18.49 2.05
C ASP A 771 3.42 17.11 2.74
N ARG A 772 2.98 16.02 2.10
CA ARG A 772 3.14 14.64 2.59
C ARG A 772 4.36 13.98 1.96
N LEU A 773 5.19 13.31 2.76
CA LEU A 773 6.50 12.74 2.37
C LEU A 773 6.47 11.70 1.24
N LYS A 774 5.28 11.28 0.80
CA LYS A 774 5.05 10.28 -0.26
C LYS A 774 4.36 10.86 -1.50
N GLU A 775 4.06 12.15 -1.48
CA GLU A 775 3.37 12.88 -2.54
C GLU A 775 4.27 14.00 -3.11
N LEU A 776 5.24 14.49 -2.30
CA LEU A 776 6.41 15.27 -2.76
C LEU A 776 7.05 14.69 -4.04
N ILE A 777 7.14 15.53 -5.07
CA ILE A 777 7.60 15.19 -6.42
C ILE A 777 9.09 15.52 -6.52
N LYS A 778 9.92 14.56 -6.97
CA LYS A 778 11.39 14.74 -6.99
C LYS A 778 11.90 15.17 -8.37
N VAL A 779 12.03 16.48 -8.57
CA VAL A 779 12.38 17.13 -9.84
C VAL A 779 13.84 17.58 -9.83
N ASN A 780 14.71 16.93 -10.61
CA ASN A 780 16.16 17.14 -10.63
C ASN A 780 16.84 17.00 -9.24
N GLY A 781 16.22 16.27 -8.31
CA GLY A 781 16.65 16.15 -6.91
C GLY A 781 16.00 17.14 -5.94
N HIS A 782 15.39 18.23 -6.42
CA HIS A 782 14.57 19.11 -5.59
C HIS A 782 13.25 18.44 -5.23
N GLN A 783 12.77 18.65 -4.00
CA GLN A 783 11.43 18.23 -3.58
C GLN A 783 10.44 19.34 -3.92
N VAL A 784 9.35 19.00 -4.60
CA VAL A 784 8.30 19.93 -5.05
C VAL A 784 6.96 19.46 -4.50
N ALA A 785 6.25 20.35 -3.80
CA ALA A 785 4.96 20.07 -3.18
C ALA A 785 3.82 20.08 -4.23
N PRO A 786 3.07 18.97 -4.43
CA PRO A 786 1.80 19.02 -5.13
C PRO A 786 0.87 20.12 -4.61
N ALA A 787 0.78 20.31 -3.28
CA ALA A 787 -0.15 21.25 -2.67
C ALA A 787 0.11 22.72 -3.04
N GLU A 788 1.39 23.11 -3.18
CA GLU A 788 1.79 24.45 -3.64
C GLU A 788 1.35 24.70 -5.09
N LEU A 789 1.57 23.71 -5.96
CA LEU A 789 1.17 23.76 -7.36
C LEU A 789 -0.35 23.72 -7.53
N GLU A 790 -1.06 22.96 -6.71
CA GLU A 790 -2.53 22.92 -6.66
C GLU A 790 -3.10 24.26 -6.21
N ALA A 791 -2.59 24.85 -5.12
CA ALA A 791 -3.01 26.17 -4.65
C ALA A 791 -2.84 27.24 -5.74
N HIS A 792 -1.68 27.25 -6.41
CA HIS A 792 -1.41 28.20 -7.49
C HIS A 792 -2.34 27.99 -8.70
N LEU A 793 -2.60 26.73 -9.09
CA LEU A 793 -3.54 26.41 -10.18
C LEU A 793 -4.99 26.78 -9.85
N LEU A 794 -5.44 26.57 -8.62
CA LEU A 794 -6.77 26.92 -8.13
C LEU A 794 -7.02 28.44 -8.11
N SER A 795 -5.97 29.27 -8.12
CA SER A 795 -6.10 30.73 -8.25
C SER A 795 -6.57 31.19 -9.64
N HIS A 796 -6.43 30.35 -10.67
CA HIS A 796 -6.76 30.74 -12.04
C HIS A 796 -8.27 30.62 -12.31
N PRO A 797 -8.97 31.68 -12.80
CA PRO A 797 -10.43 31.67 -12.99
C PRO A 797 -11.00 30.65 -14.02
N TYR A 798 -10.13 29.89 -14.69
CA TYR A 798 -10.47 28.82 -15.63
C TYR A 798 -10.29 27.41 -15.05
N VAL A 799 -9.82 27.31 -13.80
CA VAL A 799 -9.73 26.08 -13.00
C VAL A 799 -10.85 26.10 -11.97
N SER A 800 -11.69 25.07 -11.95
CA SER A 800 -12.68 24.88 -10.87
C SER A 800 -12.18 23.95 -9.77
N ASP A 801 -11.27 23.04 -10.13
CA ASP A 801 -10.66 22.03 -9.25
C ASP A 801 -9.43 21.45 -9.97
N CYS A 802 -8.43 20.97 -9.24
CA CYS A 802 -7.27 20.30 -9.84
C CYS A 802 -6.58 19.34 -8.87
N ALA A 803 -5.80 18.40 -9.44
CA ALA A 803 -4.88 17.56 -8.68
C ALA A 803 -3.54 17.44 -9.42
N VAL A 804 -2.43 17.54 -8.70
CA VAL A 804 -1.05 17.44 -9.23
C VAL A 804 -0.42 16.14 -8.76
N ILE A 805 0.20 15.40 -9.68
CA ILE A 805 0.89 14.13 -9.36
C ILE A 805 2.30 14.09 -9.94
N GLN A 806 3.17 13.31 -9.30
CA GLN A 806 4.45 12.92 -9.90
C GLN A 806 4.23 12.10 -11.18
N THR A 807 4.94 12.47 -12.24
CA THR A 807 5.05 11.68 -13.48
C THR A 807 6.52 11.42 -13.76
N PRO A 808 6.96 10.16 -13.98
CA PRO A 808 8.36 9.86 -14.26
C PRO A 808 8.92 10.59 -15.48
N ASN A 809 10.17 11.01 -15.41
CA ASN A 809 10.87 11.74 -16.47
C ASN A 809 12.33 11.28 -16.57
N ASP A 810 12.77 10.85 -17.75
CA ASP A 810 14.11 10.26 -17.95
C ASP A 810 15.28 11.21 -17.72
N LYS A 811 15.04 12.53 -17.61
CA LYS A 811 16.07 13.54 -17.28
C LYS A 811 15.96 14.07 -15.86
N ALA A 812 14.74 14.37 -15.41
CA ALA A 812 14.50 15.00 -14.11
C ALA A 812 14.21 14.02 -12.96
N GLY A 813 14.11 12.72 -13.24
CA GLY A 813 13.59 11.71 -12.31
C GLY A 813 12.06 11.73 -12.31
N GLU A 814 11.47 12.82 -11.83
CA GLU A 814 10.03 13.09 -11.88
C GLU A 814 9.76 14.53 -12.38
N VAL A 815 8.53 14.77 -12.84
CA VAL A 815 7.98 16.09 -13.12
C VAL A 815 6.53 16.18 -12.62
N PRO A 816 6.06 17.36 -12.18
CA PRO A 816 4.66 17.56 -11.83
C PRO A 816 3.76 17.46 -13.07
N LYS A 817 2.60 16.81 -12.90
CA LYS A 817 1.53 16.79 -13.89
C LYS A 817 0.20 17.11 -13.22
N ALA A 818 -0.38 18.25 -13.62
CA ALA A 818 -1.74 18.62 -13.23
C ALA A 818 -2.80 17.87 -14.06
N TYR A 819 -3.90 17.51 -13.40
CA TYR A 819 -5.20 17.26 -14.00
C TYR A 819 -6.12 18.39 -13.57
N ILE A 820 -6.81 19.02 -14.52
CA ILE A 820 -7.60 20.24 -14.30
C ILE A 820 -9.06 19.96 -14.65
N VAL A 821 -9.96 20.25 -13.71
CA VAL A 821 -11.39 20.47 -13.97
C VAL A 821 -11.55 21.93 -14.40
N LYS A 822 -11.99 22.15 -15.64
CA LYS A 822 -12.27 23.50 -16.14
C LYS A 822 -13.44 24.12 -15.38
N SER A 823 -13.39 25.44 -15.16
CA SER A 823 -14.57 26.19 -14.71
C SER A 823 -15.56 26.39 -15.87
N ASP A 824 -16.84 26.60 -15.54
CA ASP A 824 -17.88 26.86 -16.54
C ASP A 824 -17.59 28.14 -17.37
N ALA A 825 -16.78 29.06 -16.83
CA ALA A 825 -16.30 30.26 -17.52
C ALA A 825 -15.31 29.97 -18.67
N CYS A 826 -14.89 28.72 -18.88
CA CYS A 826 -14.13 28.29 -20.05
C CYS A 826 -14.97 28.16 -21.33
N GLY A 827 -16.30 28.29 -21.24
CA GLY A 827 -17.23 28.20 -22.37
C GLY A 827 -17.63 29.58 -22.92
N GLY A 828 -16.76 30.20 -23.72
CA GLY A 828 -17.01 31.43 -24.48
C GLY A 828 -16.49 31.31 -25.90
#